data_AF-A0A8S3YXE3-F1
#
_entry.id   AF-A0A8S3YXE3-F1
#
_cell.length_a   1.000
_cell.length_b   1.000
_cell.length_c   1.000
_cell.angle_alpha   90.00
_cell.angle_beta   90.00
_cell.angle_gamma   90.00
#
_symmetry.space_group_name_H-M   'P 1'
#
loop_
_entity.id
_entity.type
_entity.pdbx_description
1 polymer ?
#
loop_
_entity_poly.entity_id
_entity_poly.type
_entity_poly.pdbx_seq_one_letter_code
_entity_poly.pdbx_strand_id
1 'polypeptide(L)'
;MAPGNMEKAFVIKFLVLIVSFGAAWGACTIDPSYIADWYSMEVGRDVFTPVTPNKWGDLMCLEKYEHPIEDNFLKGRNTTMLMKDAGDNCLYCVDVLWRTPNILQYKRSSCYTSNSGFKNMCKGIAKLPTQDTLVTLFKQTYETVNCISTWEGVYQFTYEVDWGGGGICDNPDNLLKACQDPGSPYVDNQVFLITYAKCPTVQTSKSETIRYQCMGSWFAVIGDTGYTFAAIENTVEKDTREKYKCMMTLKNQKQADNSIRWAMSRFAECGSLKSIYDSPNRLVLRRAPPQTQYITPQCNLPRNASGAWFTQGIQFKSKVTINDTHIHYFTQRNEFEYEDTFLSCQQTLGTRYLMTKYIVGKCEVDFVCYDILPRHHGIVRYRVGKPSRLTVDELADPQFMTKKFQEACSWQSFTFNRDDTEWKYEVLIMDPPSPVYCPIGGRYNFKQEANGWLEKYATRIRGVTEKPRNQISCRLVVSEMKSCSVDRSKIEIDAEYCESVDYRGRPVGEYDEPDNILTCVGYWLEDMKSYLITYDEEDAVSKFRCWVYERTSWTELQLSRSQTARCRREQMSKDYLTEGTGLHMILEEAERLFDDCPQRFDPGLNPYLKPQVIYVLSGSVRLSALVVSALNTVLVLLVTHLVIRH
;
A
#
# COMPACT_ATOMS: atom_id res chain seq x y z
N MET A 1 -40.73 45.02 48.75
CA MET A 1 -41.67 46.16 48.90
C MET A 1 -42.82 45.95 47.92
N ALA A 2 -44.04 46.29 48.33
CA ALA A 2 -45.26 46.38 47.51
C ALA A 2 -45.75 47.85 47.60
N PRO A 3 -46.86 48.31 46.97
CA PRO A 3 -47.86 47.64 46.12
C PRO A 3 -47.98 48.31 44.71
N GLY A 4 -48.91 47.94 43.80
CA GLY A 4 -49.87 46.83 43.70
C GLY A 4 -51.10 47.17 42.82
N ASN A 5 -52.01 46.19 42.66
CA ASN A 5 -53.44 46.30 42.26
C ASN A 5 -53.78 46.93 40.88
N MET A 6 -54.88 46.61 40.16
CA MET A 6 -56.11 45.83 40.43
C MET A 6 -56.65 45.31 39.05
N GLU A 7 -57.16 44.09 38.84
CA GLU A 7 -58.58 43.66 38.97
C GLU A 7 -59.64 44.73 38.60
N LYS A 8 -60.76 44.53 37.87
CA LYS A 8 -61.55 43.41 37.27
C LYS A 8 -62.56 44.06 36.26
N ALA A 9 -63.32 43.46 35.31
CA ALA A 9 -63.43 42.13 34.66
C ALA A 9 -64.44 42.24 33.46
N PHE A 10 -65.20 41.17 33.14
CA PHE A 10 -66.44 41.13 32.30
C PHE A 10 -66.39 41.24 30.74
N VAL A 11 -65.93 40.16 30.10
CA VAL A 11 -66.71 39.28 29.19
C VAL A 11 -67.90 39.86 28.39
N ILE A 12 -67.88 39.75 27.04
CA ILE A 12 -68.96 39.14 26.21
C ILE A 12 -68.55 38.89 24.73
N LYS A 13 -68.85 37.66 24.25
CA LYS A 13 -69.02 37.17 22.84
C LYS A 13 -68.02 37.52 21.72
N PHE A 14 -67.13 36.55 21.44
CA PHE A 14 -67.08 35.75 20.19
C PHE A 14 -67.69 36.36 18.90
N LEU A 15 -66.87 36.63 17.86
CA LEU A 15 -67.23 36.37 16.45
C LEU A 15 -66.01 36.32 15.50
N VAL A 16 -65.98 35.29 14.63
CA VAL A 16 -65.39 35.23 13.27
C VAL A 16 -63.89 35.53 13.03
N LEU A 17 -63.25 34.56 12.36
CA LEU A 17 -61.94 34.70 11.69
C LEU A 17 -61.99 35.75 10.58
N ILE A 18 -60.87 36.45 10.35
CA ILE A 18 -60.03 36.26 9.15
C ILE A 18 -58.62 36.74 9.53
N VAL A 19 -57.71 35.79 9.73
CA VAL A 19 -56.27 36.08 9.63
C VAL A 19 -55.95 35.96 8.16
N SER A 20 -55.60 37.08 7.52
CA SER A 20 -55.15 37.10 6.14
C SER A 20 -53.74 36.50 6.03
N PHE A 21 -53.66 35.17 6.10
CA PHE A 21 -52.53 34.42 5.55
C PHE A 21 -52.54 34.59 4.02
N GLY A 22 -52.07 35.76 3.57
CA GLY A 22 -51.59 35.92 2.21
C GLY A 22 -50.41 34.96 2.05
N ALA A 23 -50.64 33.82 1.42
CA ALA A 23 -49.58 32.87 1.12
C ALA A 23 -48.52 33.62 0.30
N ALA A 24 -47.31 33.76 0.85
CA ALA A 24 -46.21 34.34 0.12
C ALA A 24 -45.85 33.37 -1.01
N TRP A 25 -46.22 33.73 -2.24
CA TRP A 25 -45.72 33.06 -3.44
C TRP A 25 -44.22 33.35 -3.53
N GLY A 26 -43.42 32.49 -2.90
CA GLY A 26 -41.96 32.58 -2.95
C GLY A 26 -41.50 32.50 -4.39
N ALA A 27 -40.85 33.54 -4.88
CA ALA A 27 -40.31 33.55 -6.24
C ALA A 27 -39.35 32.36 -6.41
N CYS A 28 -39.46 31.63 -7.53
CA CYS A 28 -38.53 30.55 -7.81
C CYS A 28 -37.11 31.10 -7.98
N THR A 29 -36.29 30.91 -6.95
CA THR A 29 -34.85 31.20 -6.98
C THR A 29 -34.06 29.96 -7.34
N ILE A 30 -33.30 30.05 -8.42
CA ILE A 30 -32.34 29.03 -8.87
C ILE A 30 -31.21 28.91 -7.82
N ASP A 31 -30.66 27.72 -7.64
CA ASP A 31 -29.59 27.47 -6.66
C ASP A 31 -28.33 28.33 -6.97
N PRO A 32 -27.71 29.00 -5.98
CA PRO A 32 -26.54 29.84 -6.20
C PRO A 32 -25.36 29.14 -6.90
N SER A 33 -25.21 27.82 -6.73
CA SER A 33 -24.15 27.04 -7.37
C SER A 33 -24.30 26.93 -8.90
N TYR A 34 -25.46 27.30 -9.46
CA TYR A 34 -25.72 27.29 -10.90
C TYR A 34 -25.49 28.67 -11.56
N ILE A 35 -25.33 29.75 -10.78
CA ILE A 35 -25.26 31.12 -11.29
C ILE A 35 -23.90 31.38 -11.95
N ALA A 36 -23.86 31.24 -13.28
CA ALA A 36 -22.71 31.52 -14.13
C ALA A 36 -23.14 31.59 -15.61
N ASP A 37 -22.20 31.94 -16.48
CA ASP A 37 -22.34 31.78 -17.92
C ASP A 37 -21.87 30.38 -18.35
N TRP A 38 -22.78 29.61 -18.95
CA TRP A 38 -22.55 28.22 -19.35
C TRP A 38 -22.50 28.06 -20.86
N TYR A 39 -21.67 27.14 -21.34
CA TYR A 39 -21.59 26.71 -22.73
C TYR A 39 -21.96 25.23 -22.87
N SER A 40 -22.71 24.89 -23.91
CA SER A 40 -23.01 23.51 -24.33
C SER A 40 -22.99 23.39 -25.85
N MET A 41 -22.67 22.18 -26.33
CA MET A 41 -22.88 21.80 -27.72
C MET A 41 -24.16 20.94 -27.83
N GLU A 42 -25.19 21.46 -28.50
CA GLU A 42 -26.50 20.81 -28.63
C GLU A 42 -26.80 20.52 -30.11
N VAL A 43 -26.94 19.23 -30.45
CA VAL A 43 -27.28 18.76 -31.82
C VAL A 43 -26.36 19.37 -32.89
N GLY A 44 -25.06 19.46 -32.58
CA GLY A 44 -24.04 20.01 -33.48
C GLY A 44 -23.94 21.54 -33.50
N ARG A 45 -24.65 22.27 -32.63
CA ARG A 45 -24.64 23.74 -32.54
C ARG A 45 -24.13 24.22 -31.19
N ASP A 46 -23.47 25.37 -31.21
CA ASP A 46 -23.01 26.08 -30.02
C ASP A 46 -24.17 26.81 -29.33
N VAL A 47 -24.32 26.59 -28.01
CA VAL A 47 -25.37 27.19 -27.18
C VAL A 47 -24.72 27.85 -25.96
N PHE A 48 -25.15 29.08 -25.67
CA PHE A 48 -24.70 29.86 -24.52
C PHE A 48 -25.87 30.14 -23.60
N THR A 49 -25.79 29.68 -22.35
CA THR A 49 -26.87 29.75 -21.36
C THR A 49 -26.41 30.58 -20.16
N PRO A 50 -26.70 31.90 -20.12
CA PRO A 50 -26.49 32.71 -18.93
C PRO A 50 -27.52 32.35 -17.86
N VAL A 51 -27.06 31.98 -16.66
CA VAL A 51 -27.94 31.60 -15.53
C VAL A 51 -27.88 32.68 -14.45
N THR A 52 -29.06 33.19 -14.08
CA THR A 52 -29.27 34.24 -13.07
C THR A 52 -30.26 33.73 -12.01
N PRO A 53 -30.44 34.39 -10.85
CA PRO A 53 -31.31 33.89 -9.78
C PRO A 53 -32.73 33.49 -10.21
N ASN A 54 -33.30 34.10 -11.25
CA ASN A 54 -34.68 33.88 -11.70
C ASN A 54 -34.80 33.37 -13.15
N LYS A 55 -33.68 33.25 -13.89
CA LYS A 55 -33.68 32.87 -15.32
C LYS A 55 -32.57 31.89 -15.70
N TRP A 56 -32.87 31.06 -16.68
CA TRP A 56 -31.97 30.08 -17.31
C TRP A 56 -31.97 30.33 -18.83
N GLY A 57 -31.02 31.15 -19.30
CA GLY A 57 -31.13 31.78 -20.61
C GLY A 57 -32.39 32.67 -20.68
N ASP A 58 -33.19 32.48 -21.73
CA ASP A 58 -34.45 33.20 -21.92
C ASP A 58 -35.61 32.69 -21.04
N LEU A 59 -35.46 31.50 -20.44
CA LEU A 59 -36.51 30.87 -19.64
C LEU A 59 -36.57 31.47 -18.22
N MET A 60 -37.77 31.84 -17.76
CA MET A 60 -38.05 32.31 -16.40
C MET A 60 -38.56 31.16 -15.52
N CYS A 61 -38.03 30.99 -14.30
CA CYS A 61 -38.53 29.94 -13.41
C CYS A 61 -39.89 30.30 -12.78
N LEU A 62 -40.79 29.31 -12.70
CA LEU A 62 -42.07 29.40 -11.99
C LEU A 62 -42.06 28.59 -10.69
N GLU A 63 -41.68 27.31 -10.77
CA GLU A 63 -41.63 26.38 -9.63
C GLU A 63 -40.34 25.55 -9.67
N LYS A 64 -39.82 25.16 -8.50
CA LYS A 64 -38.69 24.23 -8.37
C LYS A 64 -38.96 23.12 -7.37
N TYR A 65 -38.33 21.98 -7.58
CA TYR A 65 -38.23 20.86 -6.67
C TYR A 65 -36.75 20.55 -6.46
N GLU A 66 -36.30 20.59 -5.20
CA GLU A 66 -34.94 20.22 -4.84
C GLU A 66 -34.95 18.75 -4.42
N HIS A 67 -34.12 17.93 -5.08
CA HIS A 67 -34.03 16.51 -4.77
C HIS A 67 -33.25 16.29 -3.46
N PRO A 68 -33.58 15.24 -2.69
CA PRO A 68 -32.78 14.87 -1.53
C PRO A 68 -31.33 14.56 -1.95
N ILE A 69 -30.38 14.89 -1.08
CA ILE A 69 -28.98 14.53 -1.29
C ILE A 69 -28.86 13.04 -0.94
N GLU A 70 -28.64 12.20 -1.94
CA GLU A 70 -28.25 10.81 -1.73
C GLU A 70 -26.78 10.77 -1.29
N ASP A 71 -26.50 10.13 -0.15
CA ASP A 71 -25.17 10.09 0.46
C ASP A 71 -24.16 9.35 -0.43
N ASN A 72 -23.40 10.10 -1.24
CA ASN A 72 -22.03 9.81 -1.67
C ASN A 72 -21.41 11.01 -2.44
N PHE A 73 -20.48 11.72 -1.79
CA PHE A 73 -19.54 12.70 -2.38
C PHE A 73 -20.08 13.97 -3.09
N LEU A 74 -21.37 14.11 -3.38
CA LEU A 74 -21.94 15.31 -4.02
C LEU A 74 -22.18 16.44 -2.99
N LYS A 75 -21.57 17.62 -3.22
CA LYS A 75 -21.77 18.84 -2.40
C LYS A 75 -22.93 19.73 -2.84
N GLY A 76 -23.32 19.67 -4.12
CA GLY A 76 -24.43 20.45 -4.68
C GLY A 76 -25.73 19.66 -4.80
N ARG A 77 -26.83 20.38 -5.04
CA ARG A 77 -28.19 19.81 -5.14
C ARG A 77 -28.55 19.52 -6.59
N ASN A 78 -29.25 18.42 -6.83
CA ASN A 78 -29.97 18.19 -8.08
C ASN A 78 -31.35 18.84 -7.97
N THR A 79 -31.85 19.44 -9.05
CA THR A 79 -33.15 20.13 -9.05
C THR A 79 -33.94 19.84 -10.31
N THR A 80 -35.26 19.80 -10.18
CA THR A 80 -36.20 19.83 -11.30
C THR A 80 -36.93 21.18 -11.26
N MET A 81 -37.01 21.89 -12.37
CA MET A 81 -37.60 23.22 -12.46
C MET A 81 -38.68 23.27 -13.56
N LEU A 82 -39.80 23.92 -13.27
CA LEU A 82 -40.79 24.33 -14.26
C LEU A 82 -40.49 25.78 -14.65
N MET A 83 -40.21 25.98 -15.93
CA MET A 83 -39.88 27.30 -16.48
C MET A 83 -40.85 27.67 -17.59
N LYS A 84 -41.03 28.97 -17.81
CA LYS A 84 -41.78 29.52 -18.94
C LYS A 84 -40.84 30.29 -19.87
N ASP A 85 -41.06 30.16 -21.17
CA ASP A 85 -40.49 31.05 -22.16
C ASP A 85 -41.01 32.49 -21.98
N ALA A 86 -40.18 33.47 -22.36
CA ALA A 86 -40.54 34.89 -22.37
C ALA A 86 -41.17 35.34 -23.70
N GLY A 87 -40.83 34.67 -24.82
CA GLY A 87 -41.40 34.93 -26.13
C GLY A 87 -42.69 34.15 -26.38
N ASP A 88 -42.66 32.84 -26.09
CA ASP A 88 -43.80 31.93 -26.32
C ASP A 88 -44.60 31.61 -25.04
N ASN A 89 -45.85 31.19 -25.19
CA ASN A 89 -46.61 30.57 -24.09
C ASN A 89 -46.25 29.08 -23.88
N CYS A 90 -44.96 28.75 -24.07
CA CYS A 90 -44.40 27.43 -23.82
C CYS A 90 -43.93 27.26 -22.37
N LEU A 91 -44.34 26.16 -21.75
CA LEU A 91 -43.79 25.69 -20.48
C LEU A 91 -42.80 24.56 -20.74
N TYR A 92 -41.65 24.60 -20.07
CA TYR A 92 -40.57 23.63 -20.17
C TYR A 92 -40.23 23.08 -18.79
N CYS A 93 -40.01 21.77 -18.71
CA CYS A 93 -39.37 21.14 -17.56
C CYS A 93 -37.87 21.06 -17.81
N VAL A 94 -37.09 21.51 -16.83
CA VAL A 94 -35.64 21.55 -16.86
C VAL A 94 -35.12 20.77 -15.65
N ASP A 95 -34.58 19.59 -15.91
CA ASP A 95 -33.90 18.75 -14.90
C ASP A 95 -32.41 19.10 -14.91
N VAL A 96 -31.86 19.51 -13.76
CA VAL A 96 -30.46 19.90 -13.58
C VAL A 96 -29.80 19.00 -12.55
N LEU A 97 -28.69 18.38 -12.93
CA LEU A 97 -27.84 17.56 -12.08
C LEU A 97 -26.53 18.29 -11.84
N TRP A 98 -26.21 18.54 -10.58
CA TRP A 98 -24.95 19.16 -10.18
C TRP A 98 -23.85 18.10 -10.15
N ARG A 99 -22.69 18.39 -10.78
CA ARG A 99 -21.55 17.45 -10.82
C ARG A 99 -20.32 18.03 -10.14
N THR A 100 -19.87 19.21 -10.56
CA THR A 100 -18.72 19.93 -10.01
C THR A 100 -19.00 21.44 -10.04
N PRO A 101 -18.21 22.30 -9.38
CA PRO A 101 -18.37 23.76 -9.46
C PRO A 101 -18.31 24.35 -10.88
N ASN A 102 -17.77 23.59 -11.84
CA ASN A 102 -17.58 23.98 -13.23
C ASN A 102 -18.42 23.19 -14.24
N ILE A 103 -19.16 22.18 -13.78
CA ILE A 103 -19.91 21.24 -14.62
C ILE A 103 -21.30 20.99 -14.05
N LEU A 104 -22.30 21.38 -14.83
CA LEU A 104 -23.67 20.92 -14.68
C LEU A 104 -24.01 19.95 -15.82
N GLN A 105 -25.01 19.12 -15.60
CA GLN A 105 -25.67 18.38 -16.67
C GLN A 105 -27.17 18.69 -16.63
N TYR A 106 -27.79 18.89 -17.79
CA TYR A 106 -29.19 19.29 -17.84
C TYR A 106 -29.98 18.59 -18.95
N LYS A 107 -31.29 18.51 -18.75
CA LYS A 107 -32.25 17.99 -19.73
C LYS A 107 -33.49 18.87 -19.77
N ARG A 108 -33.85 19.31 -20.99
CA ARG A 108 -35.05 20.10 -21.27
C ARG A 108 -36.13 19.23 -21.92
N SER A 109 -37.38 19.40 -21.51
CA SER A 109 -38.54 18.74 -22.14
C SER A 109 -38.89 19.36 -23.51
N SER A 110 -39.80 18.73 -24.24
CA SER A 110 -40.59 19.45 -25.25
C SER A 110 -41.40 20.58 -24.62
N CYS A 111 -41.80 21.58 -25.42
CA CYS A 111 -42.76 22.59 -24.97
C CYS A 111 -44.11 21.94 -24.60
N TYR A 112 -44.68 22.38 -23.49
CA TYR A 112 -46.06 22.12 -23.11
C TYR A 112 -46.89 23.40 -23.28
N THR A 113 -48.01 23.31 -24.02
CA THR A 113 -48.92 24.43 -24.29
C THR A 113 -50.04 24.58 -23.25
N SER A 114 -50.13 23.67 -22.28
CA SER A 114 -51.13 23.68 -21.20
C SER A 114 -50.48 23.28 -19.88
N ASN A 115 -50.79 24.01 -18.80
CA ASN A 115 -50.33 23.66 -17.46
C ASN A 115 -51.18 22.52 -16.87
N SER A 116 -50.63 21.30 -16.83
CA SER A 116 -51.24 20.14 -16.19
C SER A 116 -50.74 19.88 -14.76
N GLY A 117 -50.06 20.86 -14.16
CA GLY A 117 -49.45 20.79 -12.83
C GLY A 117 -48.02 20.24 -12.86
N PHE A 118 -47.13 20.89 -12.11
CA PHE A 118 -45.68 20.65 -12.07
C PHE A 118 -45.30 19.15 -11.98
N LYS A 119 -45.92 18.40 -11.07
CA LYS A 119 -45.67 16.96 -10.86
C LYS A 119 -46.04 16.06 -12.06
N ASN A 120 -47.00 16.47 -12.88
CA ASN A 120 -47.43 15.71 -14.06
C ASN A 120 -46.57 16.04 -15.30
N MET A 121 -46.14 17.30 -15.40
CA MET A 121 -45.31 17.80 -16.50
C MET A 121 -43.86 17.34 -16.33
N CYS A 122 -43.29 17.52 -15.14
CA CYS A 122 -41.86 17.35 -14.89
C CYS A 122 -41.56 15.99 -14.25
N LYS A 123 -41.49 14.95 -15.09
CA LYS A 123 -41.22 13.56 -14.70
C LYS A 123 -39.94 13.38 -13.86
N GLY A 124 -38.96 14.28 -14.01
CA GLY A 124 -37.74 14.31 -13.22
C GLY A 124 -37.94 14.30 -11.71
N ILE A 125 -39.04 14.90 -11.20
CA ILE A 125 -39.44 14.86 -9.78
C ILE A 125 -39.55 13.43 -9.24
N ALA A 126 -39.98 12.48 -10.07
CA ALA A 126 -40.16 11.08 -9.67
C ALA A 126 -38.95 10.19 -10.03
N LYS A 127 -38.18 10.55 -11.06
CA LYS A 127 -36.92 9.89 -11.43
C LYS A 127 -36.06 10.83 -12.28
N LEU A 128 -34.88 11.20 -11.79
CA LEU A 128 -33.90 11.98 -12.54
C LEU A 128 -33.44 11.29 -13.84
N PRO A 129 -33.10 12.05 -14.89
CA PRO A 129 -32.66 11.51 -16.18
C PRO A 129 -31.29 10.80 -16.11
N THR A 130 -31.09 9.86 -17.01
CA THR A 130 -29.85 9.09 -17.19
C THR A 130 -28.83 9.82 -18.08
N GLN A 131 -27.55 9.49 -17.88
CA GLN A 131 -26.36 10.12 -18.47
C GLN A 131 -26.39 10.21 -20.01
N ASP A 132 -26.96 9.22 -20.68
CA ASP A 132 -27.12 9.13 -22.13
C ASP A 132 -28.11 10.17 -22.72
N THR A 133 -28.93 10.79 -21.88
CA THR A 133 -29.94 11.78 -22.29
C THR A 133 -29.70 13.17 -21.72
N LEU A 134 -28.50 13.43 -21.20
CA LEU A 134 -28.10 14.68 -20.55
C LEU A 134 -27.13 15.48 -21.43
N VAL A 135 -27.43 16.77 -21.62
CA VAL A 135 -26.49 17.75 -22.18
C VAL A 135 -25.55 18.19 -21.06
N THR A 136 -24.25 18.26 -21.32
CA THR A 136 -23.27 18.79 -20.36
C THR A 136 -23.04 20.27 -20.60
N LEU A 137 -23.02 21.05 -19.52
CA LEU A 137 -22.75 22.48 -19.49
C LEU A 137 -21.39 22.73 -18.86
N PHE A 138 -20.55 23.51 -19.55
CA PHE A 138 -19.22 23.93 -19.12
C PHE A 138 -19.25 25.40 -18.68
N LYS A 139 -18.78 25.67 -17.46
CA LYS A 139 -18.69 27.04 -16.92
C LYS A 139 -17.61 27.83 -17.65
N GLN A 140 -17.96 28.96 -18.26
CA GLN A 140 -16.98 29.79 -18.99
C GLN A 140 -15.95 30.43 -18.06
N THR A 141 -16.42 30.94 -16.92
CA THR A 141 -15.63 31.54 -15.84
C THR A 141 -15.42 30.53 -14.72
N TYR A 142 -14.62 29.50 -15.01
CA TYR A 142 -14.41 28.36 -14.13
C TYR A 142 -13.58 28.69 -12.88
N GLU A 143 -13.84 27.95 -11.81
CA GLU A 143 -13.00 27.86 -10.61
C GLU A 143 -11.87 26.84 -10.83
N THR A 144 -10.75 27.02 -10.15
CA THR A 144 -9.59 26.13 -10.28
C THR A 144 -9.79 24.82 -9.52
N VAL A 145 -9.80 23.69 -10.23
CA VAL A 145 -10.01 22.35 -9.65
C VAL A 145 -8.76 21.48 -9.83
N ASN A 146 -8.38 20.75 -8.78
CA ASN A 146 -7.20 19.89 -8.80
C ASN A 146 -7.48 18.54 -9.51
N CYS A 147 -6.64 18.22 -10.50
CA CYS A 147 -6.66 17.03 -11.31
C CYS A 147 -6.49 15.72 -10.52
N ILE A 148 -5.95 15.72 -9.29
CA ILE A 148 -5.68 14.52 -8.48
C ILE A 148 -6.91 13.59 -8.31
N SER A 149 -8.11 14.17 -8.39
CA SER A 149 -9.41 13.48 -8.42
C SER A 149 -9.69 12.68 -9.72
N THR A 150 -8.78 12.70 -10.68
CA THR A 150 -8.97 12.24 -12.05
C THR A 150 -7.68 11.66 -12.66
N TRP A 151 -6.58 12.40 -12.57
CA TRP A 151 -5.24 12.04 -13.04
C TRP A 151 -4.20 12.53 -12.02
N GLU A 152 -3.35 11.62 -11.58
CA GLU A 152 -2.09 11.93 -10.91
C GLU A 152 -1.04 11.00 -11.51
N GLY A 153 0.10 11.55 -11.93
CA GLY A 153 1.24 10.76 -12.39
C GLY A 153 1.74 11.02 -13.80
N VAL A 154 2.55 10.06 -14.26
CA VAL A 154 3.16 10.02 -15.59
C VAL A 154 2.74 8.72 -16.29
N TYR A 155 2.18 8.83 -17.48
CA TYR A 155 1.66 7.69 -18.23
C TYR A 155 2.16 7.73 -19.67
N GLN A 156 2.74 6.63 -20.15
CA GLN A 156 2.85 6.38 -21.58
C GLN A 156 1.45 6.03 -22.11
N PHE A 157 1.09 6.40 -23.33
CA PHE A 157 -0.20 6.00 -23.89
C PHE A 157 -0.17 5.57 -25.36
N THR A 158 -1.00 4.61 -25.72
CA THR A 158 -1.37 4.37 -27.11
C THR A 158 -2.67 5.11 -27.42
N TYR A 159 -2.80 5.69 -28.61
CA TYR A 159 -4.06 6.34 -29.01
C TYR A 159 -4.61 5.83 -30.34
N GLU A 160 -5.93 5.75 -30.43
CA GLU A 160 -6.69 5.46 -31.65
C GLU A 160 -7.70 6.60 -31.89
N VAL A 161 -7.90 6.97 -33.16
CA VAL A 161 -8.80 8.04 -33.60
C VAL A 161 -9.70 7.48 -34.69
N ASP A 162 -11.01 7.48 -34.44
CA ASP A 162 -11.99 6.77 -35.28
C ASP A 162 -12.21 7.42 -36.65
N TRP A 163 -11.90 8.72 -36.79
CA TRP A 163 -12.07 9.45 -38.04
C TRP A 163 -10.79 9.51 -38.87
N GLY A 164 -10.90 9.22 -40.17
CA GLY A 164 -9.78 9.32 -41.13
C GLY A 164 -9.06 8.01 -41.46
N GLY A 165 -9.69 6.86 -41.24
CA GLY A 165 -9.08 5.54 -41.48
C GLY A 165 -8.19 5.13 -40.30
N GLY A 166 -8.79 5.03 -39.12
CA GLY A 166 -8.10 4.88 -37.84
C GLY A 166 -7.16 3.68 -37.75
N GLY A 167 -6.13 3.84 -36.93
CA GLY A 167 -5.21 2.80 -36.52
C GLY A 167 -4.54 3.19 -35.20
N ILE A 168 -4.10 2.19 -34.43
CA ILE A 168 -3.53 2.41 -33.10
C ILE A 168 -2.10 2.96 -33.25
N CYS A 169 -1.86 4.15 -32.69
CA CYS A 169 -0.53 4.74 -32.57
C CYS A 169 0.06 4.41 -31.18
N ASP A 170 0.97 3.42 -31.14
CA ASP A 170 1.88 3.17 -30.02
C ASP A 170 3.26 3.78 -30.38
N ASN A 171 3.63 4.86 -29.68
CA ASN A 171 4.93 5.52 -29.79
C ASN A 171 5.42 5.78 -28.35
N PRO A 172 6.69 5.48 -27.99
CA PRO A 172 7.22 5.74 -26.65
C PRO A 172 7.16 7.22 -26.22
N ASP A 173 7.18 8.16 -27.16
CA ASP A 173 7.12 9.61 -26.89
C ASP A 173 5.69 10.11 -26.57
N ASN A 174 4.66 9.25 -26.68
CA ASN A 174 3.29 9.57 -26.26
C ASN A 174 3.21 9.62 -24.73
N LEU A 175 3.19 10.83 -24.15
CA LEU A 175 3.28 11.03 -22.71
C LEU A 175 2.15 11.91 -22.16
N LEU A 176 1.41 11.40 -21.17
CA LEU A 176 0.52 12.18 -20.32
C LEU A 176 1.23 12.48 -18.99
N LYS A 177 1.37 13.76 -18.66
CA LYS A 177 2.06 14.25 -17.45
C LYS A 177 1.09 15.11 -16.61
N ALA A 178 0.57 14.54 -15.52
CA ALA A 178 -0.29 15.19 -14.54
C ALA A 178 0.42 15.26 -13.18
N CYS A 179 1.23 16.32 -12.99
CA CYS A 179 2.17 16.44 -11.89
C CYS A 179 1.98 17.73 -11.11
N GLN A 180 2.19 17.67 -9.79
CA GLN A 180 2.42 18.86 -8.98
C GLN A 180 3.83 19.40 -9.30
N ASP A 181 3.95 20.71 -9.55
CA ASP A 181 5.25 21.36 -9.70
C ASP A 181 5.88 21.60 -8.31
N PRO A 182 7.09 21.06 -8.04
CA PRO A 182 7.67 21.09 -6.69
C PRO A 182 8.09 22.50 -6.28
N GLY A 183 7.61 22.95 -5.13
CA GLY A 183 7.95 24.25 -4.56
C GLY A 183 6.99 25.40 -4.89
N SER A 184 5.93 25.17 -5.67
CA SER A 184 4.83 26.16 -5.73
C SER A 184 4.17 26.28 -4.34
N PRO A 185 3.91 27.50 -3.81
CA PRO A 185 3.15 27.69 -2.58
C PRO A 185 1.65 27.35 -2.76
N TYR A 186 1.21 27.12 -3.99
CA TYR A 186 -0.12 26.60 -4.33
C TYR A 186 0.03 25.18 -4.90
N VAL A 187 -0.87 24.26 -4.54
CA VAL A 187 -0.76 22.83 -4.93
C VAL A 187 -1.30 22.65 -6.36
N ASP A 188 -0.51 23.11 -7.34
CA ASP A 188 -0.95 23.41 -8.70
C ASP A 188 -1.01 22.22 -9.68
N ASN A 189 -1.46 21.04 -9.22
CA ASN A 189 -1.95 20.00 -10.13
C ASN A 189 -3.35 20.38 -10.69
N GLN A 190 -3.53 21.62 -11.14
CA GLN A 190 -4.75 22.11 -11.79
C GLN A 190 -4.74 21.82 -13.31
N VAL A 191 -3.55 21.58 -13.85
CA VAL A 191 -3.24 21.47 -15.27
C VAL A 191 -2.34 20.26 -15.49
N PHE A 192 -2.54 19.58 -16.60
CA PHE A 192 -1.71 18.49 -17.07
C PHE A 192 -1.37 18.66 -18.57
N LEU A 193 -0.38 17.92 -19.04
CA LEU A 193 0.06 17.92 -20.44
C LEU A 193 -0.24 16.57 -21.08
N ILE A 194 -0.72 16.57 -22.32
CA ILE A 194 -0.70 15.40 -23.20
C ILE A 194 0.19 15.72 -24.40
N THR A 195 1.32 15.01 -24.51
CA THR A 195 2.19 14.99 -25.69
C THR A 195 1.77 13.83 -26.59
N TYR A 196 1.27 14.14 -27.78
CA TYR A 196 1.05 13.20 -28.87
C TYR A 196 2.29 13.18 -29.77
N ALA A 197 2.80 12.00 -30.06
CA ALA A 197 3.86 11.78 -31.03
C ALA A 197 3.33 11.10 -32.30
N LYS A 198 4.02 11.35 -33.43
CA LYS A 198 3.61 10.83 -34.74
C LYS A 198 4.04 9.37 -34.89
N CYS A 199 3.15 8.52 -35.40
CA CYS A 199 3.45 7.15 -35.78
C CYS A 199 3.67 7.06 -37.31
N PRO A 200 4.80 6.51 -37.81
CA PRO A 200 5.07 6.42 -39.25
C PRO A 200 4.00 5.67 -40.05
N THR A 201 3.28 4.75 -39.41
CA THR A 201 2.24 3.89 -40.01
C THR A 201 0.82 4.46 -39.96
N VAL A 202 0.56 5.51 -39.16
CA VAL A 202 -0.80 6.00 -38.86
C VAL A 202 -0.98 7.42 -39.38
N GLN A 203 -1.74 7.61 -40.46
CA GLN A 203 -1.92 8.92 -41.10
C GLN A 203 -2.66 9.94 -40.20
N THR A 204 -3.50 9.48 -39.28
CA THR A 204 -4.22 10.31 -38.30
C THR A 204 -3.36 10.73 -37.10
N SER A 205 -2.11 10.25 -36.99
CA SER A 205 -1.22 10.57 -35.86
C SER A 205 -0.68 12.00 -35.94
N LYS A 206 -0.53 12.63 -34.77
CA LYS A 206 -0.13 14.03 -34.59
C LYS A 206 1.18 14.15 -33.82
N SER A 207 1.87 15.28 -33.98
CA SER A 207 3.07 15.64 -33.21
C SER A 207 2.82 16.97 -32.51
N GLU A 208 2.18 16.93 -31.34
CA GLU A 208 1.58 18.09 -30.67
C GLU A 208 1.55 17.89 -29.15
N THR A 209 1.92 18.91 -28.36
CA THR A 209 1.73 18.88 -26.89
C THR A 209 0.63 19.86 -26.50
N ILE A 210 -0.45 19.33 -25.92
CA ILE A 210 -1.63 20.10 -25.53
C ILE A 210 -1.67 20.26 -24.02
N ARG A 211 -1.94 21.49 -23.56
CA ARG A 211 -2.07 21.86 -22.14
C ARG A 211 -3.55 21.83 -21.75
N TYR A 212 -3.91 20.93 -20.84
CA TYR A 212 -5.29 20.72 -20.40
C TYR A 212 -5.48 21.11 -18.94
N GLN A 213 -6.50 21.91 -18.65
CA GLN A 213 -6.95 22.26 -17.30
C GLN A 213 -8.12 21.37 -16.87
N CYS A 214 -8.11 20.91 -15.61
CA CYS A 214 -9.18 20.08 -15.07
C CYS A 214 -10.37 20.93 -14.60
N MET A 215 -11.57 20.63 -15.12
CA MET A 215 -12.82 21.21 -14.65
C MET A 215 -13.50 20.32 -13.58
N GLY A 216 -13.08 19.06 -13.49
CA GLY A 216 -13.39 18.10 -12.42
C GLY A 216 -13.92 16.77 -12.93
N SER A 217 -14.09 15.81 -12.01
CA SER A 217 -14.60 14.47 -12.27
C SER A 217 -15.90 14.18 -11.51
N TRP A 218 -16.71 13.27 -12.02
CA TRP A 218 -17.93 12.78 -11.38
C TRP A 218 -18.22 11.33 -11.76
N PHE A 219 -19.00 10.64 -10.93
CA PHE A 219 -19.50 9.29 -11.23
C PHE A 219 -20.86 9.35 -11.92
N ALA A 220 -21.07 8.52 -12.95
CA ALA A 220 -22.36 8.36 -13.61
C ALA A 220 -22.56 6.91 -14.08
N VAL A 221 -23.81 6.46 -14.13
CA VAL A 221 -24.19 5.12 -14.59
C VAL A 221 -24.85 5.22 -15.97
N ILE A 222 -24.45 4.33 -16.89
CA ILE A 222 -25.07 4.16 -18.21
C ILE A 222 -25.54 2.71 -18.30
N GLY A 223 -26.85 2.49 -18.47
CA GLY A 223 -27.44 1.16 -18.27
C GLY A 223 -27.19 0.69 -16.84
N ASP A 224 -26.50 -0.43 -16.67
CA ASP A 224 -26.10 -0.99 -15.37
C ASP A 224 -24.60 -0.76 -15.04
N THR A 225 -23.81 -0.18 -15.95
CA THR A 225 -22.35 0.00 -15.78
C THR A 225 -21.97 1.39 -15.26
N GLY A 226 -21.11 1.41 -14.24
CA GLY A 226 -20.63 2.63 -13.57
C GLY A 226 -19.33 3.19 -14.16
N TYR A 227 -19.40 4.43 -14.65
CA TYR A 227 -18.29 5.15 -15.26
C TYR A 227 -17.87 6.35 -14.41
N THR A 228 -16.57 6.63 -14.39
CA THR A 228 -16.03 7.91 -13.93
C THR A 228 -15.87 8.80 -15.15
N PHE A 229 -16.59 9.93 -15.17
CA PHE A 229 -16.45 10.98 -16.16
C PHE A 229 -15.52 12.09 -15.66
N ALA A 230 -14.90 12.79 -16.60
CA ALA A 230 -14.01 13.92 -16.38
C ALA A 230 -14.27 14.99 -17.44
N ALA A 231 -14.22 16.26 -17.04
CA ALA A 231 -14.27 17.40 -17.94
C ALA A 231 -12.93 18.15 -17.93
N ILE A 232 -12.46 18.51 -19.11
CA ILE A 232 -11.19 19.17 -19.34
C ILE A 232 -11.29 20.29 -20.38
N GLU A 233 -10.46 21.31 -20.22
CA GLU A 233 -10.32 22.45 -21.10
C GLU A 233 -8.93 22.50 -21.72
N ASN A 234 -8.82 22.65 -23.04
CA ASN A 234 -7.57 23.05 -23.68
C ASN A 234 -7.34 24.56 -23.45
N THR A 235 -6.31 24.92 -22.68
CA THR A 235 -6.06 26.33 -22.31
C THR A 235 -5.52 27.20 -23.45
N VAL A 236 -5.21 26.60 -24.61
CA VAL A 236 -4.65 27.29 -25.79
C VAL A 236 -5.71 27.51 -26.88
N GLU A 237 -6.77 26.68 -26.89
CA GLU A 237 -7.80 26.71 -27.93
C GLU A 237 -8.77 27.89 -27.74
N LYS A 238 -9.11 28.54 -28.86
CA LYS A 238 -10.03 29.68 -28.93
C LYS A 238 -11.42 29.28 -29.43
N ASP A 239 -11.53 28.23 -30.25
CA ASP A 239 -12.85 27.70 -30.62
C ASP A 239 -13.47 26.96 -29.41
N THR A 240 -14.54 27.51 -28.84
CA THR A 240 -15.26 26.91 -27.69
C THR A 240 -15.65 25.45 -27.91
N ARG A 241 -15.89 25.05 -29.17
CA ARG A 241 -16.30 23.71 -29.57
C ARG A 241 -15.19 22.66 -29.44
N GLU A 242 -13.95 23.04 -29.73
CA GLU A 242 -12.77 22.19 -29.59
C GLU A 242 -12.09 22.38 -28.21
N LYS A 243 -12.29 23.54 -27.56
CA LYS A 243 -11.75 23.91 -26.24
C LYS A 243 -12.15 22.92 -25.14
N TYR A 244 -13.44 22.63 -24.99
CA TYR A 244 -13.93 21.73 -23.95
C TYR A 244 -14.05 20.30 -24.46
N LYS A 245 -13.60 19.33 -23.66
CA LYS A 245 -13.68 17.90 -23.96
C LYS A 245 -14.07 17.10 -22.72
N CYS A 246 -14.67 15.95 -22.94
CA CYS A 246 -15.03 14.98 -21.91
C CYS A 246 -14.12 13.76 -22.04
N MET A 247 -13.80 13.14 -20.91
CA MET A 247 -13.19 11.81 -20.87
C MET A 247 -14.00 10.90 -19.94
N MET A 248 -13.98 9.59 -20.21
CA MET A 248 -14.62 8.59 -19.36
C MET A 248 -13.77 7.32 -19.21
N THR A 249 -13.88 6.70 -18.04
CA THR A 249 -13.30 5.38 -17.76
C THR A 249 -14.31 4.55 -16.94
N LEU A 250 -14.09 3.24 -16.82
CA LEU A 250 -14.88 2.39 -15.93
C LEU A 250 -14.35 2.53 -14.50
N LYS A 251 -15.22 2.68 -13.50
CA LYS A 251 -14.78 2.85 -12.09
C LYS A 251 -13.96 1.66 -11.57
N ASN A 252 -14.25 0.46 -12.08
CA ASN A 252 -13.65 -0.80 -11.63
C ASN A 252 -12.84 -1.48 -12.76
N GLN A 253 -11.96 -0.77 -13.48
CA GLN A 253 -11.06 -1.42 -14.43
C GLN A 253 -10.11 -2.38 -13.70
N LYS A 254 -10.12 -3.64 -14.12
CA LYS A 254 -9.26 -4.71 -13.65
C LYS A 254 -8.61 -5.35 -14.88
N GLN A 255 -7.37 -5.00 -15.18
CA GLN A 255 -6.60 -5.59 -16.27
C GLN A 255 -5.21 -5.99 -15.75
N ALA A 256 -4.76 -7.20 -16.08
CA ALA A 256 -3.57 -7.81 -15.48
C ALA A 256 -2.24 -7.11 -15.84
N ASP A 257 -2.27 -6.16 -16.79
CA ASP A 257 -1.14 -5.34 -17.23
C ASP A 257 -1.10 -3.95 -16.56
N ASN A 258 -1.96 -3.70 -15.55
CA ASN A 258 -2.17 -2.40 -14.91
C ASN A 258 -2.52 -1.25 -15.89
N SER A 259 -2.94 -1.54 -17.13
CA SER A 259 -3.31 -0.51 -18.09
C SER A 259 -4.72 0.03 -17.86
N ILE A 260 -4.91 1.33 -18.12
CA ILE A 260 -6.15 2.06 -17.86
C ILE A 260 -6.67 2.62 -19.19
N ARG A 261 -7.84 2.17 -19.62
CA ARG A 261 -8.51 2.66 -20.83
C ARG A 261 -9.35 3.90 -20.52
N TRP A 262 -9.16 4.94 -21.32
CA TRP A 262 -9.94 6.16 -21.30
C TRP A 262 -10.51 6.44 -22.69
N ALA A 263 -11.80 6.74 -22.75
CA ALA A 263 -12.48 7.22 -23.95
C ALA A 263 -12.64 8.74 -23.87
N MET A 264 -12.38 9.45 -24.98
CA MET A 264 -12.32 10.91 -25.00
C MET A 264 -13.17 11.47 -26.15
N SER A 265 -14.02 12.45 -25.85
CA SER A 265 -14.93 13.06 -26.82
C SER A 265 -14.15 13.87 -27.85
N ARG A 266 -14.74 14.03 -29.04
CA ARG A 266 -14.19 14.94 -30.06
C ARG A 266 -14.44 16.40 -29.69
N PHE A 267 -15.68 16.74 -29.36
CA PHE A 267 -16.13 18.09 -29.01
C PHE A 267 -16.66 18.15 -27.56
N ALA A 268 -17.21 19.31 -27.19
CA ALA A 268 -17.84 19.62 -25.90
C ALA A 268 -19.18 18.87 -25.62
N GLU A 269 -19.22 17.55 -25.83
CA GLU A 269 -20.43 16.74 -25.68
C GLU A 269 -20.13 15.40 -24.96
N CYS A 270 -20.44 15.31 -23.67
CA CYS A 270 -20.21 14.07 -22.91
C CYS A 270 -21.24 12.98 -23.22
N GLY A 271 -22.46 13.34 -23.67
CA GLY A 271 -23.51 12.39 -24.04
C GLY A 271 -23.15 11.53 -25.26
N SER A 272 -22.20 11.99 -26.08
CA SER A 272 -21.64 11.22 -27.20
C SER A 272 -20.83 9.99 -26.75
N LEU A 273 -20.32 9.98 -25.52
CA LEU A 273 -19.49 8.90 -24.98
C LEU A 273 -20.34 7.81 -24.34
N LYS A 274 -20.56 6.71 -25.09
CA LYS A 274 -21.38 5.57 -24.66
C LYS A 274 -20.58 4.45 -23.99
N SER A 275 -19.35 4.22 -24.40
CA SER A 275 -18.47 3.22 -23.79
C SER A 275 -16.98 3.56 -23.95
N ILE A 276 -16.11 2.79 -23.29
CA ILE A 276 -14.65 2.88 -23.44
C ILE A 276 -14.10 2.21 -24.72
N TYR A 277 -14.97 1.60 -25.53
CA TYR A 277 -14.61 0.86 -26.76
C TYR A 277 -15.20 1.51 -28.04
N ASP A 278 -16.28 2.26 -27.88
CA ASP A 278 -17.02 2.96 -28.93
C ASP A 278 -17.01 4.45 -28.58
N SER A 279 -15.90 5.12 -28.96
CA SER A 279 -15.62 6.51 -28.61
C SER A 279 -14.65 7.16 -29.61
N PRO A 280 -14.84 8.43 -30.01
CA PRO A 280 -14.11 9.04 -31.12
C PRO A 280 -12.58 9.10 -30.98
N ASN A 281 -12.07 9.27 -29.75
CA ASN A 281 -10.67 9.06 -29.40
C ASN A 281 -10.60 8.01 -28.29
N ARG A 282 -9.69 7.04 -28.41
CA ARG A 282 -9.46 5.99 -27.40
C ARG A 282 -8.01 6.07 -26.94
N LEU A 283 -7.79 6.06 -25.63
CA LEU A 283 -6.49 6.14 -24.99
C LEU A 283 -6.28 4.89 -24.13
N VAL A 284 -5.14 4.22 -24.25
CA VAL A 284 -4.72 3.15 -23.34
C VAL A 284 -3.49 3.62 -22.59
N LEU A 285 -3.68 4.01 -21.34
CA LEU A 285 -2.61 4.50 -20.46
C LEU A 285 -1.86 3.32 -19.83
N ARG A 286 -0.54 3.40 -19.78
CA ARG A 286 0.36 2.54 -19.00
C ARG A 286 1.14 3.44 -18.03
N ARG A 287 1.22 3.06 -16.75
CA ARG A 287 2.04 3.80 -15.76
C ARG A 287 3.50 3.82 -16.22
N ALA A 288 4.11 5.00 -16.30
CA ALA A 288 5.48 5.18 -16.77
C ALA A 288 6.39 5.74 -15.65
N PRO A 289 7.71 5.45 -15.66
CA PRO A 289 8.64 6.11 -14.75
C PRO A 289 8.74 7.61 -15.07
N PRO A 290 8.97 8.48 -14.08
CA PRO A 290 9.17 9.91 -14.32
C PRO A 290 10.48 10.13 -15.09
N GLN A 291 10.47 10.97 -16.13
CA GLN A 291 11.64 11.20 -16.97
C GLN A 291 12.66 12.14 -16.29
N THR A 292 13.59 11.58 -15.51
CA THR A 292 14.63 12.35 -14.79
C THR A 292 16.00 11.65 -14.83
N GLN A 293 17.08 12.44 -14.87
CA GLN A 293 18.45 11.93 -14.95
C GLN A 293 18.89 11.11 -13.73
N TYR A 294 18.36 11.40 -12.54
CA TYR A 294 18.70 10.76 -11.26
C TYR A 294 18.21 9.31 -11.14
N ILE A 295 17.45 8.82 -12.13
CA ILE A 295 17.09 7.39 -12.21
C ILE A 295 18.29 6.55 -12.68
N THR A 296 19.21 7.15 -13.45
CA THR A 296 20.43 6.44 -13.88
C THR A 296 21.33 6.15 -12.67
N PRO A 297 21.69 4.88 -12.42
CA PRO A 297 22.51 4.54 -11.25
C PRO A 297 23.95 5.01 -11.45
N GLN A 298 24.52 5.58 -10.40
CA GLN A 298 25.91 6.07 -10.33
C GLN A 298 26.77 5.22 -9.37
N CYS A 299 26.17 4.24 -8.68
CA CYS A 299 26.88 3.28 -7.85
C CYS A 299 26.31 1.86 -7.92
N ASN A 300 27.03 0.91 -7.32
CA ASN A 300 26.63 -0.48 -7.20
C ASN A 300 26.29 -0.87 -5.75
N LEU A 301 25.31 -1.76 -5.63
CA LEU A 301 24.90 -2.43 -4.40
C LEU A 301 25.85 -3.58 -4.03
N PRO A 302 25.85 -4.05 -2.76
CA PRO A 302 26.74 -5.12 -2.34
C PRO A 302 26.21 -6.46 -2.86
N ARG A 303 27.03 -7.19 -3.62
CA ARG A 303 26.67 -8.49 -4.24
C ARG A 303 26.17 -9.55 -3.27
N ASN A 304 26.54 -9.47 -2.00
CA ASN A 304 26.04 -10.37 -0.95
C ASN A 304 24.55 -10.12 -0.60
N ALA A 305 23.94 -9.06 -1.15
CA ALA A 305 22.53 -8.73 -0.99
C ALA A 305 21.73 -8.80 -2.30
N SER A 306 22.33 -9.17 -3.44
CA SER A 306 21.55 -9.35 -4.68
C SER A 306 20.76 -10.67 -4.66
N GLY A 307 19.62 -10.69 -5.35
CA GLY A 307 18.66 -11.80 -5.32
C GLY A 307 17.23 -11.33 -5.07
N ALA A 308 16.33 -12.28 -4.82
CA ALA A 308 14.95 -12.02 -4.41
C ALA A 308 14.80 -12.21 -2.89
N TRP A 309 13.95 -11.37 -2.29
CA TRP A 309 13.83 -11.22 -0.85
C TRP A 309 12.36 -10.99 -0.44
N PHE A 310 11.99 -11.62 0.66
CA PHE A 310 10.78 -11.36 1.43
C PHE A 310 11.06 -10.26 2.46
N THR A 311 10.19 -9.25 2.57
CA THR A 311 10.31 -8.18 3.59
C THR A 311 9.36 -8.37 4.76
N GLN A 312 9.85 -8.09 5.97
CA GLN A 312 9.06 -8.02 7.20
C GLN A 312 8.46 -6.62 7.47
N GLY A 313 8.82 -5.62 6.65
CA GLY A 313 8.56 -4.20 6.94
C GLY A 313 7.16 -3.69 6.60
N ILE A 314 6.98 -2.37 6.74
CA ILE A 314 5.70 -1.64 6.62
C ILE A 314 4.95 -1.95 5.29
N GLN A 315 5.68 -2.21 4.20
CA GLN A 315 5.09 -2.71 2.95
C GLN A 315 4.90 -4.24 3.02
N PHE A 316 3.95 -4.67 3.86
CA PHE A 316 3.56 -6.07 3.95
C PHE A 316 3.02 -6.56 2.58
N LYS A 317 3.37 -7.80 2.21
CA LYS A 317 3.09 -8.42 0.89
C LYS A 317 3.83 -7.79 -0.31
N SER A 318 4.97 -7.12 -0.10
CA SER A 318 5.88 -6.78 -1.20
C SER A 318 6.88 -7.88 -1.50
N LYS A 319 7.06 -8.21 -2.78
CA LYS A 319 8.23 -8.96 -3.26
C LYS A 319 9.35 -7.97 -3.54
N VAL A 320 10.52 -8.18 -2.94
CA VAL A 320 11.69 -7.31 -3.11
C VAL A 320 12.72 -8.01 -3.98
N THR A 321 13.25 -7.32 -5.00
CA THR A 321 14.33 -7.83 -5.85
C THR A 321 15.49 -6.85 -5.82
N ILE A 322 16.67 -7.32 -5.43
CA ILE A 322 17.90 -6.53 -5.39
C ILE A 322 18.80 -6.97 -6.55
N ASN A 323 19.13 -6.02 -7.41
CA ASN A 323 20.10 -6.15 -8.50
C ASN A 323 21.38 -5.37 -8.15
N ASP A 324 22.45 -5.51 -8.94
CA ASP A 324 23.75 -4.84 -8.71
C ASP A 324 23.64 -3.28 -8.67
N THR A 325 22.54 -2.66 -9.16
CA THR A 325 22.35 -1.20 -9.20
C THR A 325 21.01 -0.68 -8.64
N HIS A 326 20.01 -1.55 -8.45
CA HIS A 326 18.64 -1.17 -8.13
C HIS A 326 18.02 -2.09 -7.08
N ILE A 327 17.17 -1.54 -6.22
CA ILE A 327 16.20 -2.31 -5.41
C ILE A 327 14.80 -2.05 -5.97
N HIS A 328 14.10 -3.12 -6.34
CA HIS A 328 12.72 -3.11 -6.83
C HIS A 328 11.79 -3.70 -5.77
N TYR A 329 10.72 -2.99 -5.45
CA TYR A 329 9.64 -3.42 -4.57
C TYR A 329 8.36 -3.54 -5.40
N PHE A 330 7.91 -4.78 -5.64
CA PHE A 330 6.62 -5.08 -6.25
C PHE A 330 5.58 -5.27 -5.15
N THR A 331 4.71 -4.28 -4.94
CA THR A 331 3.80 -4.21 -3.78
C THR A 331 2.35 -4.40 -4.21
N GLN A 332 1.63 -5.36 -3.64
CA GLN A 332 0.18 -5.46 -3.85
C GLN A 332 -0.55 -4.42 -2.97
N ARG A 333 -1.18 -3.41 -3.58
CA ARG A 333 -2.03 -2.43 -2.88
C ARG A 333 -3.42 -2.98 -2.59
N ASN A 334 -4.02 -3.52 -3.64
CA ASN A 334 -5.38 -4.04 -3.66
C ASN A 334 -5.38 -5.40 -4.39
N GLU A 335 -6.48 -6.14 -4.33
CA GLU A 335 -6.64 -7.46 -4.97
C GLU A 335 -6.17 -7.49 -6.44
N PHE A 336 -6.34 -6.38 -7.17
CA PHE A 336 -5.96 -6.22 -8.59
C PHE A 336 -5.10 -4.97 -8.87
N GLU A 337 -4.47 -4.36 -7.86
CA GLU A 337 -3.59 -3.19 -8.07
C GLU A 337 -2.21 -3.44 -7.46
N TYR A 338 -1.17 -3.22 -8.26
CA TYR A 338 0.23 -3.31 -7.85
C TYR A 338 0.93 -1.96 -7.98
N GLU A 339 1.82 -1.66 -7.04
CA GLU A 339 2.69 -0.47 -7.02
C GLU A 339 4.15 -0.90 -7.14
N ASP A 340 4.74 -0.61 -8.30
CA ASP A 340 6.16 -0.77 -8.58
C ASP A 340 6.95 0.43 -8.02
N THR A 341 7.75 0.19 -6.99
CA THR A 341 8.70 1.17 -6.44
C THR A 341 10.13 0.76 -6.78
N PHE A 342 10.93 1.69 -7.27
CA PHE A 342 12.34 1.48 -7.59
C PHE A 342 13.22 2.43 -6.78
N LEU A 343 14.38 1.93 -6.38
CA LEU A 343 15.44 2.64 -5.67
C LEU A 343 16.73 2.47 -6.48
N SER A 344 17.22 3.55 -7.09
CA SER A 344 18.44 3.57 -7.91
C SER A 344 19.64 4.10 -7.13
N CYS A 345 20.76 3.37 -7.13
CA CYS A 345 21.96 3.72 -6.37
C CYS A 345 22.64 4.98 -6.92
N GLN A 346 22.75 6.03 -6.11
CA GLN A 346 23.43 7.28 -6.49
C GLN A 346 24.80 7.48 -5.84
N GLN A 347 24.94 7.24 -4.53
CA GLN A 347 26.23 7.39 -3.83
C GLN A 347 26.31 6.47 -2.61
N THR A 348 27.51 6.01 -2.23
CA THR A 348 27.72 5.05 -1.13
C THR A 348 28.77 5.52 -0.14
N LEU A 349 28.56 5.30 1.15
CA LEU A 349 29.58 5.46 2.19
C LEU A 349 29.42 4.38 3.27
N GLY A 350 30.34 3.41 3.29
CA GLY A 350 30.29 2.27 4.20
C GLY A 350 29.04 1.42 3.95
N THR A 351 28.14 1.37 4.93
CA THR A 351 26.87 0.63 4.87
C THR A 351 25.70 1.46 4.32
N ARG A 352 25.88 2.78 4.12
CA ARG A 352 24.83 3.71 3.70
C ARG A 352 24.88 4.00 2.21
N TYR A 353 23.72 3.94 1.58
CA TYR A 353 23.49 4.14 0.16
C TYR A 353 22.45 5.26 -0.02
N LEU A 354 22.83 6.35 -0.69
CA LEU A 354 21.87 7.35 -1.17
C LEU A 354 21.17 6.78 -2.40
N MET A 355 19.85 6.63 -2.30
CA MET A 355 18.99 6.07 -3.32
C MET A 355 18.04 7.12 -3.87
N THR A 356 17.92 7.19 -5.20
CA THR A 356 16.79 7.84 -5.84
C THR A 356 15.60 6.89 -5.82
N LYS A 357 14.61 7.20 -4.99
CA LYS A 357 13.33 6.50 -4.90
C LYS A 357 12.35 7.11 -5.89
N TYR A 358 11.79 6.29 -6.76
CA TYR A 358 10.68 6.67 -7.65
C TYR A 358 9.64 5.54 -7.71
N ILE A 359 8.41 5.90 -8.07
CA ILE A 359 7.29 4.97 -8.18
C ILE A 359 6.78 5.04 -9.61
N VAL A 360 6.59 3.90 -10.26
CA VAL A 360 6.12 3.86 -11.65
C VAL A 360 4.69 4.38 -11.71
N GLY A 361 4.45 5.37 -12.57
CA GLY A 361 3.19 6.10 -12.63
C GLY A 361 3.09 7.28 -11.67
N LYS A 362 4.13 7.67 -10.94
CA LYS A 362 4.16 8.92 -10.15
C LYS A 362 5.20 9.89 -10.69
N CYS A 363 4.96 11.18 -10.43
CA CYS A 363 5.85 12.28 -10.81
C CYS A 363 6.98 12.50 -9.81
N GLU A 364 6.78 12.08 -8.57
CA GLU A 364 7.65 12.42 -7.45
C GLU A 364 8.90 11.53 -7.46
N VAL A 365 10.05 12.17 -7.30
CA VAL A 365 11.37 11.54 -7.20
C VAL A 365 11.98 12.00 -5.88
N ASP A 366 11.99 11.11 -4.90
CA ASP A 366 12.53 11.37 -3.56
C ASP A 366 13.97 10.84 -3.47
N PHE A 367 14.84 11.51 -2.72
CA PHE A 367 16.11 10.95 -2.27
C PHE A 367 15.94 10.36 -0.87
N VAL A 368 16.25 9.07 -0.70
CA VAL A 368 16.23 8.38 0.60
C VAL A 368 17.61 7.79 0.89
N CYS A 369 18.00 7.73 2.15
CA CYS A 369 19.13 6.89 2.53
C CYS A 369 18.67 5.47 2.85
N TYR A 370 19.43 4.49 2.39
CA TYR A 370 19.19 3.07 2.61
C TYR A 370 20.45 2.49 3.27
N ASP A 371 20.35 2.03 4.52
CA ASP A 371 21.48 1.52 5.31
C ASP A 371 21.38 0.00 5.36
N ILE A 372 22.40 -0.71 4.87
CA ILE A 372 22.39 -2.17 4.63
C ILE A 372 23.39 -2.88 5.55
N LEU A 373 22.89 -3.78 6.39
CA LEU A 373 23.67 -4.56 7.35
C LEU A 373 23.42 -6.08 7.14
N PRO A 374 24.27 -6.78 6.38
CA PRO A 374 24.15 -8.24 6.20
C PRO A 374 24.42 -8.96 7.53
N ARG A 375 23.42 -9.69 8.04
CA ARG A 375 23.51 -10.42 9.32
C ARG A 375 23.88 -11.89 9.10
N HIS A 376 23.22 -12.56 8.16
CA HIS A 376 23.48 -13.95 7.78
C HIS A 376 23.50 -14.08 6.26
N HIS A 377 24.04 -15.19 5.75
CA HIS A 377 24.04 -15.57 4.32
C HIS A 377 22.68 -15.47 3.59
N GLY A 378 21.55 -15.48 4.32
CA GLY A 378 20.19 -15.30 3.78
C GLY A 378 19.37 -14.25 4.54
N ILE A 379 20.01 -13.41 5.37
CA ILE A 379 19.33 -12.38 6.20
C ILE A 379 20.09 -11.07 6.14
N VAL A 380 19.45 -10.05 5.58
CA VAL A 380 19.97 -8.68 5.49
C VAL A 380 19.05 -7.76 6.29
N ARG A 381 19.61 -7.02 7.25
CA ARG A 381 18.85 -5.99 7.98
C ARG A 381 19.05 -4.65 7.32
N TYR A 382 17.99 -3.84 7.28
CA TYR A 382 18.00 -2.55 6.61
C TYR A 382 17.15 -1.53 7.34
N ARG A 383 17.41 -0.25 7.05
CA ARG A 383 16.53 0.86 7.40
C ARG A 383 16.52 1.88 6.28
N VAL A 384 15.38 2.55 6.11
CA VAL A 384 15.16 3.57 5.08
C VAL A 384 14.93 4.89 5.78
N GLY A 385 15.69 5.91 5.40
CA GLY A 385 15.51 7.28 5.88
C GLY A 385 14.28 7.95 5.26
N LYS A 386 13.86 9.06 5.87
CA LYS A 386 12.84 9.96 5.33
C LYS A 386 13.17 10.37 3.89
N PRO A 387 12.17 10.50 3.00
CA PRO A 387 12.35 11.11 1.69
C PRO A 387 12.69 12.60 1.84
N SER A 388 13.87 13.00 1.34
CA SER A 388 14.17 14.38 1.00
C SER A 388 13.83 14.62 -0.45
N ARG A 389 13.14 15.70 -0.76
CA ARG A 389 12.97 16.17 -2.15
C ARG A 389 14.11 17.10 -2.53
N LEU A 390 14.35 17.23 -3.83
CA LEU A 390 15.29 18.19 -4.38
C LEU A 390 14.53 19.45 -4.79
N THR A 391 14.93 20.61 -4.30
CA THR A 391 14.39 21.90 -4.76
C THR A 391 15.15 22.41 -5.99
N VAL A 392 14.56 23.37 -6.70
CA VAL A 392 15.18 23.97 -7.89
C VAL A 392 16.48 24.71 -7.53
N ASP A 393 16.50 25.38 -6.37
CA ASP A 393 17.67 26.12 -5.88
C ASP A 393 18.82 25.19 -5.49
N GLU A 394 18.53 24.04 -4.88
CA GLU A 394 19.53 23.02 -4.54
C GLU A 394 20.19 22.42 -5.79
N LEU A 395 19.42 22.24 -6.87
CA LEU A 395 19.94 21.72 -8.14
C LEU A 395 20.91 22.68 -8.85
N ALA A 396 20.93 23.96 -8.50
CA ALA A 396 21.90 24.91 -9.05
C ALA A 396 23.32 24.74 -8.48
N ASP A 397 23.49 24.00 -7.37
CA ASP A 397 24.79 23.74 -6.74
C ASP A 397 25.48 22.51 -7.36
N PRO A 398 26.69 22.62 -7.96
CA PRO A 398 27.39 21.47 -8.53
C PRO A 398 27.79 20.39 -7.51
N GLN A 399 27.72 20.66 -6.20
CA GLN A 399 27.99 19.71 -5.12
C GLN A 399 26.72 19.19 -4.42
N PHE A 400 25.51 19.45 -4.97
CA PHE A 400 24.24 19.10 -4.34
C PHE A 400 24.14 17.62 -3.92
N MET A 401 24.65 16.68 -4.71
CA MET A 401 24.63 15.25 -4.39
C MET A 401 25.33 14.92 -3.07
N THR A 402 26.51 15.50 -2.82
CA THR A 402 27.26 15.28 -1.57
C THR A 402 26.54 15.92 -0.38
N LYS A 403 25.88 17.07 -0.57
CA LYS A 403 25.05 17.71 0.46
C LYS A 403 23.81 16.88 0.77
N LYS A 404 23.08 16.41 -0.25
CA LYS A 404 21.93 15.51 -0.10
C LYS A 404 22.32 14.14 0.46
N PHE A 405 23.54 13.65 0.22
CA PHE A 405 24.07 12.50 0.96
C PHE A 405 24.17 12.80 2.45
N GLN A 406 24.82 13.90 2.84
CA GLN A 406 25.00 14.28 4.26
C GLN A 406 23.66 14.53 4.98
N GLU A 407 22.68 15.11 4.28
CA GLU A 407 21.32 15.32 4.77
C GLU A 407 20.52 14.02 4.87
N ALA A 408 20.26 13.34 3.74
CA ALA A 408 19.40 12.16 3.70
C ALA A 408 20.01 10.97 4.45
N CYS A 409 21.34 10.80 4.44
CA CYS A 409 22.06 9.80 5.24
C CYS A 409 22.54 10.32 6.60
N SER A 410 22.02 11.46 7.08
CA SER A 410 22.17 11.86 8.48
C SER A 410 21.52 10.83 9.42
N TRP A 411 21.90 10.83 10.69
CA TRP A 411 21.26 9.96 11.68
C TRP A 411 19.81 10.38 11.98
N GLN A 412 19.48 11.66 11.83
CA GLN A 412 18.15 12.24 12.11
C GLN A 412 17.12 11.82 11.05
N SER A 413 17.57 11.54 9.84
CA SER A 413 16.72 11.08 8.73
C SER A 413 16.13 9.70 8.95
N PHE A 414 16.70 8.88 9.86
CA PHE A 414 16.18 7.54 10.21
C PHE A 414 15.18 7.52 11.37
N THR A 415 14.97 8.64 12.07
CA THR A 415 14.02 8.74 13.21
C THR A 415 12.81 9.59 12.81
N PHE A 416 11.58 9.18 13.15
CA PHE A 416 10.39 9.96 12.80
C PHE A 416 10.26 11.23 13.64
N ASN A 417 10.33 11.09 14.97
CA ASN A 417 10.39 12.20 15.93
C ASN A 417 11.78 12.28 16.58
N ARG A 418 12.09 13.40 17.23
CA ARG A 418 13.33 13.56 18.03
C ARG A 418 13.35 12.62 19.24
N ASP A 419 12.18 12.34 19.81
CA ASP A 419 12.00 11.48 20.99
C ASP A 419 11.88 10.00 20.60
N ASP A 420 11.60 9.72 19.31
CA ASP A 420 11.61 8.38 18.71
C ASP A 420 13.06 7.94 18.43
N THR A 421 13.82 7.76 19.50
CA THR A 421 15.25 7.42 19.48
C THR A 421 15.54 5.96 19.12
N GLU A 422 14.50 5.12 18.99
CA GLU A 422 14.63 3.68 18.77
C GLU A 422 14.98 3.34 17.32
N TRP A 423 16.05 2.57 17.13
CA TRP A 423 16.54 2.24 15.80
C TRP A 423 15.73 1.11 15.15
N LYS A 424 14.63 1.50 14.49
CA LYS A 424 13.74 0.61 13.72
C LYS A 424 14.44 0.13 12.44
N TYR A 425 15.09 -1.02 12.53
CA TYR A 425 15.57 -1.79 11.39
C TYR A 425 14.56 -2.89 11.04
N GLU A 426 14.24 -3.01 9.76
CA GLU A 426 13.49 -4.14 9.21
C GLU A 426 14.46 -5.23 8.70
N VAL A 427 13.90 -6.39 8.34
CA VAL A 427 14.64 -7.56 7.86
C VAL A 427 14.17 -7.94 6.45
N LEU A 428 15.13 -8.21 5.57
CA LEU A 428 14.96 -8.97 4.34
C LEU A 428 15.43 -10.40 4.57
N ILE A 429 14.57 -11.37 4.25
CA ILE A 429 14.89 -12.81 4.22
C ILE A 429 14.98 -13.24 2.76
N MET A 430 15.98 -14.05 2.41
CA MET A 430 16.14 -14.55 1.03
C MET A 430 14.95 -15.45 0.63
N ASP A 431 14.42 -15.26 -0.58
CA ASP A 431 13.27 -15.99 -1.11
C ASP A 431 13.55 -16.49 -2.55
N PRO A 432 13.68 -17.81 -2.80
CA PRO A 432 13.54 -18.92 -1.84
C PRO A 432 14.66 -18.93 -0.78
N PRO A 433 14.39 -19.43 0.44
CA PRO A 433 15.38 -19.49 1.50
C PRO A 433 16.45 -20.55 1.22
N SER A 434 17.71 -20.19 1.52
CA SER A 434 18.82 -21.15 1.59
C SER A 434 18.83 -21.81 2.97
N PRO A 435 18.72 -23.15 3.10
CA PRO A 435 18.77 -23.83 4.39
C PRO A 435 20.13 -23.65 5.07
N VAL A 436 20.11 -23.36 6.37
CA VAL A 436 21.32 -23.18 7.20
C VAL A 436 21.27 -24.08 8.42
N TYR A 437 22.42 -24.35 9.02
CA TYR A 437 22.47 -25.08 10.28
C TYR A 437 21.63 -24.38 11.35
N CYS A 438 20.70 -25.10 11.97
CA CYS A 438 19.92 -24.55 13.09
C CYS A 438 20.84 -24.19 14.27
N PRO A 439 20.60 -23.06 14.97
CA PRO A 439 21.37 -22.70 16.16
C PRO A 439 21.12 -23.66 17.32
N ILE A 440 19.91 -24.22 17.37
CA ILE A 440 19.48 -25.24 18.32
C ILE A 440 19.62 -26.62 17.65
N GLY A 441 20.19 -27.57 18.37
CA GLY A 441 20.21 -29.00 18.05
C GLY A 441 20.06 -29.83 19.31
N GLY A 442 19.68 -31.10 19.14
CA GLY A 442 19.31 -32.00 20.24
C GLY A 442 17.87 -32.49 20.14
N ARG A 443 17.49 -33.35 21.10
CA ARG A 443 16.12 -33.85 21.32
C ARG A 443 15.57 -33.23 22.61
N TYR A 444 14.38 -32.66 22.55
CA TYR A 444 13.75 -31.96 23.68
C TYR A 444 12.26 -32.30 23.80
N ASN A 445 11.79 -32.45 25.03
CA ASN A 445 10.36 -32.37 25.36
C ASN A 445 9.96 -30.88 25.49
N PHE A 446 8.73 -30.48 25.15
CA PHE A 446 8.35 -29.07 25.14
C PHE A 446 6.95 -28.72 25.68
N LYS A 447 6.88 -27.67 26.51
CA LYS A 447 5.63 -27.15 27.09
C LYS A 447 5.21 -25.87 26.35
N GLN A 448 3.97 -25.82 25.87
CA GLN A 448 3.44 -24.73 25.04
C GLN A 448 2.50 -23.78 25.80
N GLU A 449 2.92 -22.53 25.95
CA GLU A 449 2.10 -21.39 26.41
C GLU A 449 1.77 -20.49 25.20
N ALA A 450 0.54 -20.01 25.04
CA ALA A 450 0.14 -19.29 23.83
C ALA A 450 -0.98 -18.28 24.07
N ASN A 451 -1.02 -17.22 23.25
CA ASN A 451 -2.05 -16.16 23.29
C ASN A 451 -3.44 -16.68 22.87
N GLY A 452 -3.50 -17.79 22.14
CA GLY A 452 -4.73 -18.44 21.71
C GLY A 452 -4.49 -19.85 21.18
N TRP A 453 -5.57 -20.62 21.01
CA TRP A 453 -5.49 -22.02 20.58
C TRP A 453 -4.80 -22.20 19.21
N LEU A 454 -5.07 -21.28 18.26
CA LEU A 454 -4.54 -21.33 16.89
C LEU A 454 -3.03 -21.09 16.78
N GLU A 455 -2.37 -20.58 17.82
CA GLU A 455 -0.91 -20.39 17.82
C GLU A 455 -0.15 -21.62 18.35
N LYS A 456 -0.82 -22.60 18.98
CA LYS A 456 -0.18 -23.84 19.43
C LYS A 456 0.05 -24.79 18.26
N TYR A 457 1.16 -25.52 18.30
CA TYR A 457 1.31 -26.74 17.49
C TYR A 457 0.35 -27.81 18.01
N ALA A 458 -0.36 -28.41 17.07
CA ALA A 458 -1.22 -29.57 17.24
C ALA A 458 -0.91 -30.56 16.10
N THR A 459 -1.43 -31.78 16.20
CA THR A 459 -1.15 -32.84 15.23
C THR A 459 -1.65 -32.49 13.82
N ARG A 460 -0.76 -32.56 12.81
CA ARG A 460 -1.01 -32.10 11.45
C ARG A 460 -1.27 -33.31 10.53
N ILE A 461 -2.53 -33.66 10.35
CA ILE A 461 -2.92 -34.76 9.45
C ILE A 461 -2.85 -34.27 7.99
N ARG A 462 -1.78 -34.64 7.28
CA ARG A 462 -1.54 -34.26 5.87
C ARG A 462 -2.43 -35.05 4.90
N GLY A 463 -3.71 -34.67 4.84
CA GLY A 463 -4.70 -35.20 3.89
C GLY A 463 -5.14 -36.65 4.16
N VAL A 464 -5.51 -37.36 3.09
CA VAL A 464 -5.81 -38.80 3.15
C VAL A 464 -4.49 -39.56 3.08
N THR A 465 -4.05 -40.11 4.20
CA THR A 465 -2.83 -40.93 4.27
C THR A 465 -2.94 -42.16 3.36
N GLU A 466 -1.87 -42.52 2.63
CA GLU A 466 -1.87 -43.63 1.66
C GLU A 466 -2.28 -44.99 2.26
N LYS A 467 -2.18 -45.11 3.57
CA LYS A 467 -2.65 -46.23 4.38
C LYS A 467 -3.49 -45.67 5.54
N PRO A 468 -4.53 -46.39 6.01
CA PRO A 468 -5.26 -45.99 7.21
C PRO A 468 -4.32 -46.04 8.42
N ARG A 469 -4.33 -44.98 9.26
CA ARG A 469 -3.59 -44.97 10.53
C ARG A 469 -4.11 -46.10 11.42
N ASN A 470 -3.31 -47.16 11.62
CA ASN A 470 -3.62 -48.22 12.58
C ASN A 470 -3.78 -47.60 13.98
N GLN A 471 -4.89 -47.91 14.66
CA GLN A 471 -5.17 -47.41 16.02
C GLN A 471 -4.35 -48.19 17.07
N ILE A 472 -3.03 -48.02 17.04
CA ILE A 472 -2.15 -48.62 18.03
C ILE A 472 -2.22 -47.77 19.31
N SER A 473 -2.60 -48.39 20.42
CA SER A 473 -2.78 -47.69 21.70
C SER A 473 -1.42 -47.24 22.26
N CYS A 474 -1.05 -45.99 22.00
CA CYS A 474 0.08 -45.36 22.67
C CYS A 474 -0.15 -45.37 24.20
N ARG A 475 0.91 -45.65 24.97
CA ARG A 475 0.89 -45.66 26.45
C ARG A 475 1.54 -44.42 27.06
N LEU A 476 2.52 -43.85 26.37
CA LEU A 476 3.26 -42.66 26.76
C LEU A 476 3.30 -41.72 25.54
N VAL A 477 2.52 -40.65 25.61
CA VAL A 477 2.52 -39.56 24.63
C VAL A 477 3.32 -38.41 25.22
N VAL A 478 4.27 -37.89 24.44
CA VAL A 478 5.11 -36.75 24.80
C VAL A 478 5.15 -35.75 23.64
N SER A 479 5.31 -34.48 23.97
CA SER A 479 5.70 -33.43 23.03
C SER A 479 7.16 -33.64 22.60
N GLU A 480 7.51 -33.58 21.32
CA GLU A 480 8.90 -33.73 20.86
C GLU A 480 9.34 -32.62 19.89
N MET A 481 10.46 -31.96 20.20
CA MET A 481 11.19 -31.08 19.29
C MET A 481 12.60 -31.65 19.06
N LYS A 482 12.93 -32.00 17.81
CA LYS A 482 14.20 -32.65 17.45
C LYS A 482 14.92 -31.94 16.30
N SER A 483 16.25 -31.88 16.39
CA SER A 483 17.18 -31.30 15.39
C SER A 483 18.48 -32.10 15.44
N CYS A 484 18.49 -33.23 14.74
CA CYS A 484 19.48 -34.32 14.91
C CYS A 484 20.50 -34.41 13.76
N SER A 485 21.37 -35.42 13.82
CA SER A 485 22.63 -35.46 13.06
C SER A 485 22.48 -35.53 11.53
N VAL A 486 21.36 -36.06 11.02
CA VAL A 486 21.08 -36.36 9.60
C VAL A 486 20.80 -35.10 8.77
N ASP A 487 19.83 -34.26 9.17
CA ASP A 487 19.56 -32.96 8.54
C ASP A 487 19.51 -31.85 9.60
N ARG A 488 20.70 -31.34 9.93
CA ARG A 488 20.92 -30.30 10.95
C ARG A 488 20.44 -28.91 10.53
N SER A 489 19.72 -28.80 9.40
CA SER A 489 19.09 -27.57 8.90
C SER A 489 17.58 -27.50 9.16
N LYS A 490 17.00 -28.56 9.74
CA LYS A 490 15.59 -28.63 10.12
C LYS A 490 15.41 -28.78 11.63
N ILE A 491 14.27 -28.30 12.10
CA ILE A 491 13.68 -28.61 13.40
C ILE A 491 12.35 -29.30 13.10
N GLU A 492 12.20 -30.52 13.60
CA GLU A 492 10.95 -31.28 13.53
C GLU A 492 10.23 -31.10 14.87
N ILE A 493 8.92 -30.80 14.82
CA ILE A 493 8.10 -30.52 16.01
C ILE A 493 6.80 -31.33 15.95
N ASP A 494 6.68 -32.23 16.92
CA ASP A 494 5.57 -33.18 17.10
C ASP A 494 4.81 -32.85 18.38
N ALA A 495 3.51 -32.57 18.27
CA ALA A 495 2.71 -32.19 19.44
C ALA A 495 2.38 -33.40 20.33
N GLU A 496 2.24 -34.58 19.73
CA GLU A 496 1.81 -35.82 20.37
C GLU A 496 2.64 -37.03 19.87
N TYR A 497 3.97 -36.97 20.02
CA TYR A 497 4.86 -38.10 19.71
C TYR A 497 4.62 -39.30 20.64
N CYS A 498 4.70 -40.51 20.09
CA CYS A 498 4.49 -41.74 20.85
C CYS A 498 5.82 -42.41 21.23
N GLU A 499 6.27 -42.22 22.46
CA GLU A 499 7.50 -42.86 22.98
C GLU A 499 7.32 -44.36 23.31
N SER A 500 6.13 -44.92 23.11
CA SER A 500 5.84 -46.33 23.44
C SER A 500 6.70 -47.30 22.62
N VAL A 501 7.31 -48.29 23.27
CA VAL A 501 8.07 -49.37 22.60
C VAL A 501 7.35 -50.72 22.65
N ASP A 502 7.60 -51.56 21.65
CA ASP A 502 7.06 -52.92 21.54
C ASP A 502 7.80 -53.89 22.47
N TYR A 503 7.35 -55.15 22.49
CA TYR A 503 7.99 -56.21 23.28
C TYR A 503 9.41 -56.60 22.79
N ARG A 504 9.91 -55.96 21.72
CA ARG A 504 11.26 -56.11 21.15
C ARG A 504 12.09 -54.82 21.28
N GLY A 505 11.59 -53.79 21.97
CA GLY A 505 12.26 -52.50 22.16
C GLY A 505 12.22 -51.57 20.94
N ARG A 506 11.34 -51.81 19.96
CA ARG A 506 11.15 -50.97 18.76
C ARG A 506 10.07 -49.91 19.02
N PRO A 507 10.17 -48.68 18.49
CA PRO A 507 9.11 -47.69 18.62
C PRO A 507 7.78 -48.17 18.02
N VAL A 508 6.68 -47.86 18.69
CA VAL A 508 5.31 -48.26 18.33
C VAL A 508 4.64 -47.15 17.53
N GLY A 509 5.21 -46.89 16.35
CA GLY A 509 4.68 -45.98 15.35
C GLY A 509 4.90 -46.58 13.96
N GLU A 510 3.83 -46.71 13.18
CA GLU A 510 3.93 -47.13 11.77
C GLU A 510 4.18 -45.94 10.83
N TYR A 511 4.00 -44.71 11.34
CA TYR A 511 4.23 -43.43 10.66
C TYR A 511 4.89 -42.47 11.65
N ASP A 512 6.22 -42.52 11.75
CA ASP A 512 7.05 -41.57 12.50
C ASP A 512 7.39 -40.37 11.59
N GLU A 513 6.33 -39.74 11.06
CA GLU A 513 6.40 -38.58 10.17
C GLU A 513 6.09 -37.31 10.97
N PRO A 514 6.98 -36.30 10.98
CA PRO A 514 6.82 -35.18 11.88
C PRO A 514 5.67 -34.24 11.48
N ASP A 515 4.89 -33.79 12.47
CA ASP A 515 3.72 -32.91 12.29
C ASP A 515 4.12 -31.61 11.58
N ASN A 516 5.18 -30.95 12.05
CA ASN A 516 5.65 -29.66 11.56
C ASN A 516 7.17 -29.75 11.27
N ILE A 517 7.60 -29.30 10.09
CA ILE A 517 9.01 -29.29 9.69
C ILE A 517 9.45 -27.85 9.44
N LEU A 518 10.20 -27.29 10.38
CA LEU A 518 10.71 -25.92 10.30
C LEU A 518 12.14 -25.93 9.72
N THR A 519 12.33 -25.38 8.53
CA THR A 519 13.68 -25.21 7.95
C THR A 519 14.32 -23.93 8.50
N CYS A 520 15.54 -24.01 9.02
CA CYS A 520 16.27 -22.87 9.54
C CYS A 520 16.88 -22.04 8.39
N VAL A 521 16.63 -20.72 8.39
CA VAL A 521 17.02 -19.79 7.30
C VAL A 521 18.18 -18.88 7.71
N GLY A 522 18.28 -18.56 8.99
CA GLY A 522 19.37 -17.75 9.54
C GLY A 522 19.08 -17.31 10.97
N TYR A 523 20.14 -17.01 11.70
CA TYR A 523 20.09 -16.59 13.10
C TYR A 523 21.19 -15.55 13.40
N TRP A 524 20.98 -14.70 14.41
CA TRP A 524 21.99 -13.72 14.85
C TRP A 524 21.76 -13.25 16.29
N LEU A 525 22.83 -12.84 16.97
CA LEU A 525 22.76 -12.13 18.24
C LEU A 525 22.63 -10.61 18.01
N GLU A 526 21.73 -9.96 18.75
CA GLU A 526 21.58 -8.51 18.79
C GLU A 526 20.95 -8.05 20.11
N ASP A 527 21.51 -7.00 20.72
CA ASP A 527 21.06 -6.44 22.00
C ASP A 527 20.85 -7.51 23.09
N MET A 528 21.80 -8.45 23.17
CA MET A 528 21.82 -9.64 24.04
C MET A 528 20.70 -10.67 23.80
N LYS A 529 19.87 -10.51 22.75
CA LYS A 529 18.84 -11.46 22.33
C LYS A 529 19.29 -12.24 21.09
N SER A 530 19.05 -13.55 21.06
CA SER A 530 19.31 -14.38 19.89
C SER A 530 18.03 -14.54 19.06
N TYR A 531 18.09 -14.17 17.79
CA TYR A 531 16.98 -14.25 16.83
C TYR A 531 17.20 -15.40 15.85
N LEU A 532 16.14 -16.12 15.50
CA LEU A 532 16.12 -17.21 14.51
C LEU A 532 14.93 -17.02 13.56
N ILE A 533 15.17 -17.12 12.25
CA ILE A 533 14.11 -17.22 11.23
C ILE A 533 13.97 -18.69 10.80
N THR A 534 12.74 -19.18 10.84
CA THR A 534 12.36 -20.49 10.27
C THR A 534 11.39 -20.31 9.10
N TYR A 535 11.40 -21.30 8.19
CA TYR A 535 10.48 -21.46 7.08
C TYR A 535 9.65 -22.75 7.26
N ASP A 536 8.33 -22.63 7.26
CA ASP A 536 7.37 -23.72 7.10
C ASP A 536 6.67 -23.52 5.74
N GLU A 537 6.67 -24.52 4.87
CA GLU A 537 6.03 -24.44 3.56
C GLU A 537 4.49 -24.45 3.67
N GLU A 538 3.95 -25.06 4.72
CA GLU A 538 2.52 -25.35 4.90
C GLU A 538 1.82 -24.30 5.81
N ASP A 539 2.53 -23.31 6.36
CA ASP A 539 1.92 -22.21 7.14
C ASP A 539 1.07 -21.30 6.24
N ALA A 540 -0.25 -21.35 6.46
CA ALA A 540 -1.24 -20.61 5.68
C ALA A 540 -1.26 -19.09 5.92
N VAL A 541 -0.62 -18.58 6.99
CA VAL A 541 -0.59 -17.15 7.34
C VAL A 541 0.70 -16.51 6.82
N SER A 542 1.85 -17.10 7.15
CA SER A 542 3.15 -16.64 6.64
C SER A 542 4.19 -17.74 6.73
N LYS A 543 4.70 -18.19 5.57
CA LYS A 543 5.74 -19.24 5.48
C LYS A 543 6.98 -18.96 6.34
N PHE A 544 7.32 -17.69 6.59
CA PHE A 544 8.39 -17.31 7.52
C PHE A 544 7.85 -16.95 8.90
N ARG A 545 8.53 -17.42 9.96
CA ARG A 545 8.29 -17.04 11.36
C ARG A 545 9.59 -16.59 12.02
N CYS A 546 9.52 -15.59 12.89
CA CYS A 546 10.65 -15.21 13.75
C CYS A 546 10.51 -15.78 15.16
N TRP A 547 11.65 -16.19 15.70
CA TRP A 547 11.84 -16.70 17.05
C TRP A 547 12.86 -15.86 17.81
N VAL A 548 12.59 -15.59 19.09
CA VAL A 548 13.60 -15.16 20.06
C VAL A 548 13.90 -16.33 20.96
N TYR A 549 15.17 -16.73 21.08
CA TYR A 549 15.58 -17.91 21.84
C TYR A 549 16.68 -17.61 22.87
N GLU A 550 16.67 -18.35 23.98
CA GLU A 550 17.58 -18.19 25.11
C GLU A 550 17.87 -19.55 25.74
N ARG A 551 19.04 -19.69 26.38
CA ARG A 551 19.40 -20.87 27.19
C ARG A 551 19.30 -20.51 28.66
N THR A 552 18.34 -21.11 29.38
CA THR A 552 18.12 -20.85 30.81
C THR A 552 18.99 -21.73 31.71
N SER A 553 19.30 -22.96 31.29
CA SER A 553 20.11 -23.90 32.07
C SER A 553 21.01 -24.76 31.18
N TRP A 554 21.67 -25.77 31.74
CA TRP A 554 22.38 -26.76 30.93
C TRP A 554 21.43 -27.68 30.15
N THR A 555 20.23 -27.94 30.66
CA THR A 555 19.24 -28.87 30.08
C THR A 555 17.99 -28.18 29.51
N GLU A 556 17.90 -26.84 29.63
CA GLU A 556 16.70 -26.07 29.28
C GLU A 556 16.98 -24.93 28.30
N LEU A 557 16.07 -24.78 27.33
CA LEU A 557 16.01 -23.65 26.39
C LEU A 557 14.60 -23.05 26.40
N GLN A 558 14.48 -21.77 26.06
CA GLN A 558 13.19 -21.08 25.94
C GLN A 558 13.10 -20.32 24.62
N LEU A 559 11.92 -20.37 23.99
CA LEU A 559 11.65 -19.91 22.63
C LEU A 559 10.32 -19.16 22.56
N SER A 560 10.33 -17.92 22.10
CA SER A 560 9.11 -17.15 21.78
C SER A 560 8.95 -17.01 20.27
N ARG A 561 7.77 -17.36 19.73
CA ARG A 561 7.39 -17.18 18.33
C ARG A 561 6.54 -15.93 18.13
N SER A 562 6.85 -15.21 17.06
CA SER A 562 6.02 -14.12 16.54
C SER A 562 4.82 -14.64 15.72
N GLN A 563 3.71 -13.88 15.73
CA GLN A 563 2.50 -14.17 14.95
C GLN A 563 2.68 -13.96 13.43
N THR A 564 3.82 -13.41 13.02
CA THR A 564 4.18 -13.12 11.62
C THR A 564 5.66 -13.44 11.41
N ALA A 565 6.21 -13.16 10.24
CA ALA A 565 7.65 -13.21 10.01
C ALA A 565 8.46 -12.19 10.84
N ARG A 566 7.84 -11.12 11.38
CA ARG A 566 8.54 -9.95 11.92
C ARG A 566 9.01 -10.14 13.35
N CYS A 567 10.33 -10.06 13.56
CA CYS A 567 10.92 -10.00 14.90
C CYS A 567 10.60 -8.64 15.56
N ARG A 568 9.91 -8.62 16.69
CA ARG A 568 9.76 -7.39 17.51
C ARG A 568 11.01 -7.17 18.37
N ARG A 569 11.40 -5.91 18.60
CA ARG A 569 12.59 -5.56 19.42
C ARG A 569 12.32 -5.81 20.90
N GLU A 570 11.06 -5.66 21.30
CA GLU A 570 10.55 -5.75 22.66
C GLU A 570 10.52 -7.21 23.11
N GLN A 571 10.10 -8.10 22.21
CA GLN A 571 9.92 -9.56 22.38
C GLN A 571 11.09 -10.23 23.09
N MET A 572 10.82 -10.94 24.18
CA MET A 572 11.77 -11.78 24.91
C MET A 572 11.50 -13.27 24.66
N SER A 573 12.45 -14.13 25.06
CA SER A 573 12.37 -15.61 25.00
C SER A 573 11.09 -16.21 25.61
N LYS A 574 10.49 -15.53 26.58
CA LYS A 574 9.33 -15.96 27.38
C LYS A 574 7.98 -15.37 26.91
N ASP A 575 7.99 -14.48 25.91
CA ASP A 575 6.82 -13.66 25.60
C ASP A 575 5.80 -14.39 24.72
N TYR A 576 4.59 -14.66 25.23
CA TYR A 576 3.46 -15.15 24.44
C TYR A 576 2.19 -14.29 24.52
N LEU A 577 2.08 -13.38 25.50
CA LEU A 577 0.94 -12.46 25.64
C LEU A 577 1.18 -11.09 25.00
N THR A 578 2.44 -10.73 24.75
CA THR A 578 2.84 -9.46 24.14
C THR A 578 2.23 -9.33 22.75
N GLU A 579 1.78 -8.13 22.39
CA GLU A 579 1.16 -7.89 21.07
C GLU A 579 2.12 -8.31 19.93
N GLY A 580 1.64 -9.16 19.01
CA GLY A 580 2.43 -9.72 17.92
C GLY A 580 3.29 -10.93 18.27
N THR A 581 3.34 -11.37 19.53
CA THR A 581 3.83 -12.70 19.91
C THR A 581 2.67 -13.67 20.11
N GLY A 582 2.91 -14.96 19.86
CA GLY A 582 1.83 -15.96 19.76
C GLY A 582 2.04 -17.20 20.61
N LEU A 583 3.27 -17.68 20.72
CA LEU A 583 3.64 -18.95 21.34
C LEU A 583 4.96 -18.80 22.11
N HIS A 584 5.02 -19.38 23.31
CA HIS A 584 6.22 -19.62 24.09
C HIS A 584 6.38 -21.14 24.28
N MET A 585 7.59 -21.64 24.03
CA MET A 585 7.96 -23.04 24.22
C MET A 585 9.10 -23.12 25.23
N ILE A 586 8.85 -23.86 26.31
CA ILE A 586 9.89 -24.26 27.28
C ILE A 586 10.38 -25.64 26.85
N LEU A 587 11.66 -25.77 26.49
CA LEU A 587 12.29 -27.03 26.10
C LEU A 587 13.04 -27.63 27.29
N GLU A 588 12.85 -28.93 27.51
CA GLU A 588 13.56 -29.76 28.48
C GLU A 588 14.28 -30.89 27.72
N GLU A 589 15.60 -31.00 27.89
CA GLU A 589 16.44 -31.98 27.20
C GLU A 589 16.00 -33.43 27.43
N ALA A 590 15.91 -34.19 26.34
CA ALA A 590 15.34 -35.54 26.29
C ALA A 590 16.18 -36.52 25.45
N GLU A 591 17.47 -36.24 25.24
CA GLU A 591 18.38 -37.18 24.57
C GLU A 591 18.54 -38.48 25.39
N ARG A 592 18.31 -39.63 24.76
CA ARG A 592 18.39 -40.94 25.41
C ARG A 592 19.69 -41.64 24.99
N LEU A 593 20.17 -42.58 25.81
CA LEU A 593 21.49 -43.23 25.68
C LEU A 593 21.82 -43.85 24.29
N PHE A 594 20.81 -44.07 23.43
CA PHE A 594 20.96 -44.66 22.10
C PHE A 594 20.44 -43.76 20.96
N ASP A 595 20.01 -42.52 21.24
CA ASP A 595 19.67 -41.54 20.22
C ASP A 595 20.95 -40.77 19.82
N ASP A 596 21.30 -40.71 18.52
CA ASP A 596 22.42 -39.88 18.02
C ASP A 596 21.95 -38.44 17.75
N CYS A 597 21.66 -37.69 18.81
CA CYS A 597 21.11 -36.34 18.71
C CYS A 597 21.72 -35.37 19.73
N PRO A 598 23.04 -35.13 19.66
CA PRO A 598 23.76 -34.38 20.69
C PRO A 598 23.32 -32.92 20.75
N GLN A 599 23.19 -32.43 21.98
CA GLN A 599 22.80 -31.04 22.26
C GLN A 599 23.73 -30.02 21.57
N ARG A 600 23.12 -29.01 20.94
CA ARG A 600 23.82 -27.88 20.31
C ARG A 600 23.08 -26.58 20.61
N PHE A 601 23.84 -25.54 20.97
CA PHE A 601 23.36 -24.18 21.12
C PHE A 601 24.39 -23.19 20.57
N ASP A 602 24.01 -22.40 19.58
CA ASP A 602 24.76 -21.25 19.07
C ASP A 602 23.93 -19.96 19.27
N PRO A 603 24.39 -18.97 20.04
CA PRO A 603 23.68 -17.71 20.25
C PRO A 603 23.68 -16.78 19.02
N GLY A 604 24.43 -17.09 17.96
CA GLY A 604 24.52 -16.22 16.77
C GLY A 604 25.54 -15.09 16.89
N LEU A 605 26.58 -15.27 17.71
CA LEU A 605 27.67 -14.29 17.91
C LEU A 605 28.45 -13.99 16.62
N ASN A 606 28.71 -15.01 15.80
CA ASN A 606 29.28 -14.85 14.46
C ASN A 606 28.68 -15.91 13.51
N PRO A 607 27.56 -15.60 12.83
CA PRO A 607 26.86 -16.52 11.93
C PRO A 607 27.63 -16.91 10.65
N TYR A 608 28.85 -16.41 10.45
CA TYR A 608 29.73 -16.81 9.36
C TYR A 608 30.74 -17.89 9.77
N LEU A 609 30.87 -18.19 11.08
CA LEU A 609 31.63 -19.34 11.56
C LEU A 609 30.81 -20.62 11.43
N LYS A 610 31.42 -21.68 10.87
CA LYS A 610 30.83 -23.01 10.90
C LYS A 610 30.99 -23.59 12.32
N PRO A 611 29.96 -24.19 12.94
CA PRO A 611 29.96 -24.63 14.34
C PRO A 611 30.76 -25.93 14.61
N GLN A 612 31.90 -26.11 13.93
CA GLN A 612 32.82 -27.25 14.10
C GLN A 612 34.05 -26.91 14.96
N VAL A 613 34.07 -25.74 15.61
CA VAL A 613 35.14 -25.36 16.55
C VAL A 613 34.87 -26.03 17.90
N ILE A 614 35.45 -27.21 18.10
CA ILE A 614 35.49 -27.84 19.43
C ILE A 614 36.35 -26.95 20.33
N TYR A 615 35.74 -26.28 21.30
CA TYR A 615 36.44 -25.55 22.36
C TYR A 615 37.09 -26.54 23.33
N VAL A 616 38.26 -27.06 22.93
CA VAL A 616 39.13 -27.83 23.83
C VAL A 616 39.70 -26.86 24.87
N LEU A 617 38.97 -26.71 25.97
CA LEU A 617 39.48 -26.10 27.20
C LEU A 617 40.63 -26.98 27.71
N SER A 618 41.86 -26.62 27.34
CA SER A 618 43.08 -27.40 27.63
C SER A 618 43.48 -27.26 29.10
N GLY A 619 42.65 -27.80 29.99
CA GLY A 619 42.77 -27.81 31.45
C GLY A 619 43.93 -28.66 31.97
N SER A 620 45.16 -28.29 31.60
CA SER A 620 46.38 -28.84 32.19
C SER A 620 47.55 -27.90 31.89
N VAL A 621 47.87 -27.00 32.82
CA VAL A 621 49.20 -26.39 32.85
C VAL A 621 50.20 -27.50 33.17
N ARG A 622 50.80 -28.09 32.13
CA ARG A 622 51.94 -29.00 32.31
C ARG A 622 53.13 -28.17 32.80
N LEU A 623 53.29 -28.05 34.12
CA LEU A 623 54.61 -27.72 34.68
C LEU A 623 55.60 -28.71 34.06
N SER A 624 56.60 -28.19 33.34
CA SER A 624 57.60 -29.05 32.75
C SER A 624 58.37 -29.75 33.86
N ALA A 625 58.72 -31.03 33.67
CA ALA A 625 59.49 -31.79 34.65
C ALA A 625 60.83 -31.10 35.00
N LEU A 626 61.35 -30.26 34.09
CA LEU A 626 62.50 -29.38 34.31
C LEU A 626 62.28 -28.36 35.44
N VAL A 627 61.10 -27.73 35.56
CA VAL A 627 60.81 -26.77 36.64
C VAL A 627 60.71 -27.47 37.99
N VAL A 628 60.05 -28.64 38.04
CA VAL A 628 59.95 -29.46 39.27
C VAL A 628 61.33 -30.02 39.65
N SER A 629 62.14 -30.43 38.67
CA SER A 629 63.52 -30.86 38.88
C SER A 629 64.39 -29.73 39.42
N ALA A 630 64.30 -28.52 38.85
CA ALA A 630 65.08 -27.36 39.28
C ALA A 630 64.72 -26.90 40.70
N LEU A 631 63.43 -26.91 41.06
CA LEU A 631 62.99 -26.65 42.43
C LEU A 631 63.53 -27.69 43.42
N ASN A 632 63.50 -28.98 43.06
CA ASN A 632 64.05 -30.04 43.91
C ASN A 632 65.58 -29.97 44.05
N THR A 633 66.33 -29.66 42.99
CA THR A 633 67.80 -29.51 43.11
C THR A 633 68.20 -28.28 43.91
N VAL A 634 67.48 -27.16 43.78
CA VAL A 634 67.67 -25.97 44.63
C VAL A 634 67.33 -26.28 46.10
N LEU A 635 66.25 -27.03 46.36
CA LEU A 635 65.87 -27.43 47.72
C LEU A 635 66.94 -28.35 48.35
N VAL A 636 67.45 -29.34 47.61
CA VAL A 636 68.54 -30.22 48.06
C VAL A 636 69.82 -29.43 48.33
N LEU A 637 70.20 -28.48 47.45
CA LEU A 637 71.36 -27.61 47.67
C LEU A 637 71.22 -26.72 48.90
N LEU A 638 70.03 -26.18 49.17
CA LEU A 638 69.75 -25.42 50.40
C LEU A 638 69.87 -26.28 51.65
N VAL A 639 69.32 -27.51 51.62
CA VAL A 639 69.42 -28.45 52.75
C VAL A 639 70.86 -28.87 52.99
N THR A 640 71.66 -29.18 51.96
CA THR A 640 73.08 -29.51 52.15
C THR A 640 73.89 -28.32 52.67
N HIS A 641 73.60 -27.09 52.21
CA HIS A 641 74.26 -25.89 52.74
C HIS A 641 73.89 -25.57 54.21
N LEU A 642 72.70 -25.94 54.67
CA LEU A 642 72.30 -25.83 56.08
C LEU A 642 72.96 -26.90 56.95
N VAL A 643 73.03 -28.15 56.47
CA VAL A 643 73.66 -29.27 57.20
C VAL A 643 75.18 -29.10 57.32
N ILE A 644 75.85 -28.44 56.36
CA ILE A 644 77.30 -28.17 56.39
C ILE A 644 77.64 -26.94 57.30
N ARG A 645 76.65 -26.33 57.96
CA ARG A 645 76.83 -25.14 58.81
C ARG A 645 76.50 -25.34 60.30
N HIS A 646 76.46 -26.60 60.75
CA HIS A 646 76.30 -26.98 62.16
C HIS A 646 77.47 -27.84 62.65
#